data_AF-A0A098KXC0-F1
#
_entry.id   AF-A0A098KXC0-F1
#
_cell.length_a   1.000
_cell.length_b   1.000
_cell.length_c   1.000
_cell.angle_alpha   90.00
_cell.angle_beta   90.00
_cell.angle_gamma   90.00
#
_symmetry.space_group_name_H-M   'P 1'
#
loop_
_entity.id
_entity.type
_entity.pdbx_description
1 polymer ?
#
loop_
_entity_poly.entity_id
_entity_poly.type
_entity_poly.pdbx_seq_one_letter_code
_entity_poly.pdbx_strand_id
1 'polypeptide(L)'
;MVHVRPFCSLACRKLDLEAVAVSSVATILRVGLLSRVQKGGPWVRIQGTIVSKQFTVWWPEDVVGKAVRLFCGKVYCNPPPGLGKMTHPFTLAAFEKILILGTSETMPKPHSEAGTAFIQTQQLHAAMADTFLEHMCRLDIDSAPITARNTGIICTIGPASRSVEMLKEMIKSGMNVARLNFSHGTHEYHAETIKNVRTATESFASDPILYRPVAVALDTKGPEIRTGLIKGSGTAEVELKKGATLKITLDNAYMEKCDENILWLDYKNICKVVEVGSKIYVDDGLISLQVKEKGADYLVTEVENGGSLGSKKGVNLPGAAVDLPAVSEKDIQDLKFGVEQGVDMVFASFIRKAEDVHEVRKVLGEKGQNIKIISKIENHEGVRRFDEILEASDGIMVARGDLGIEIPAEKVFLAQKMMIGRCNRAGKPVICATQACASSFLLCTLFRRTLGLVPWSLLYRHMLESMIKKPRPTRAESSDVANAVLDGADCIMLSGETAKGDYPLEAVRMQHLIAREAEAAMFHRLQFEELVRASSHSTDPMEAMAMGSVEASYKCLAAALIVLTTSGRKVAKEVMIGQDQSTPSWAQWKSQAPIAREAEAAIYHLQLFEELRRLAPITNDPTEAAAVGAVEASFKCCSGAIIVLTKSGRSAHQVARYRPRAPIIAVTRNPQTARQAHLYRGIFPVLCKDAVQDAWAEDVDLRVNLAMNVGKARGFFKTGDVVIVLTGWRPGSGYTNTMRVVPVP
;
A
#
# COMPACT_ATOMS: atom_id res chain seq x y z
N MET A 1 62.85 -30.29 -22.48
CA MET A 1 63.78 -29.69 -21.48
C MET A 1 62.91 -28.76 -20.62
N VAL A 2 62.73 -28.94 -19.31
CA VAL A 2 63.72 -28.90 -18.19
C VAL A 2 64.19 -27.45 -17.94
N HIS A 3 64.18 -26.81 -16.75
CA HIS A 3 63.54 -26.96 -15.40
C HIS A 3 63.85 -25.64 -14.59
N VAL A 4 63.37 -25.28 -13.38
CA VAL A 4 62.51 -25.87 -12.31
C VAL A 4 61.66 -24.77 -11.60
N ARG A 5 61.17 -24.95 -10.35
CA ARG A 5 60.53 -23.90 -9.49
C ARG A 5 61.52 -23.20 -8.54
N PRO A 6 61.09 -22.20 -7.73
CA PRO A 6 60.91 -22.53 -6.30
C PRO A 6 59.58 -22.07 -5.66
N PHE A 7 59.35 -22.47 -4.40
CA PHE A 7 58.33 -21.93 -3.45
C PHE A 7 58.83 -20.58 -2.87
N CYS A 8 58.12 -19.73 -2.09
CA CYS A 8 56.81 -19.73 -1.41
C CYS A 8 56.36 -18.23 -1.25
N SER A 9 55.36 -17.75 -0.49
CA SER A 9 54.28 -18.31 0.37
C SER A 9 53.25 -17.21 0.67
N LEU A 10 51.93 -17.49 0.64
CA LEU A 10 50.92 -16.87 1.54
C LEU A 10 49.66 -17.75 1.62
N ALA A 11 48.87 -17.66 2.69
CA ALA A 11 47.84 -18.65 3.03
C ALA A 11 46.42 -18.09 3.11
N CYS A 12 45.44 -18.80 2.54
CA CYS A 12 44.02 -18.76 2.95
C CYS A 12 43.23 -19.94 2.32
N ARG A 13 41.98 -20.14 2.77
CA ARG A 13 40.99 -21.15 2.31
C ARG A 13 41.32 -22.63 2.59
N LYS A 14 40.89 -23.13 3.76
CA LYS A 14 40.76 -24.57 4.04
C LYS A 14 39.65 -24.93 5.04
N LEU A 15 38.60 -24.11 5.16
CA LEU A 15 37.61 -24.20 6.25
C LEU A 15 36.19 -24.65 5.83
N ASP A 16 35.74 -24.34 4.61
CA ASP A 16 34.32 -24.46 4.25
C ASP A 16 33.82 -25.88 3.90
N LEU A 17 34.73 -26.85 3.76
CA LEU A 17 34.38 -28.23 3.36
C LEU A 17 34.02 -29.17 4.53
N GLU A 18 34.60 -29.00 5.72
CA GLU A 18 34.26 -29.86 6.88
C GLU A 18 32.85 -29.54 7.42
N ALA A 19 32.43 -28.27 7.41
CA ALA A 19 31.14 -27.83 7.96
C ALA A 19 29.92 -28.42 7.20
N VAL A 20 29.96 -28.39 5.86
CA VAL A 20 28.89 -28.96 5.01
C VAL A 20 28.75 -30.46 5.22
N ALA A 21 29.89 -31.17 5.31
CA ALA A 21 29.92 -32.61 5.52
C ALA A 21 29.29 -33.03 6.87
N VAL A 22 29.66 -32.34 7.97
CA VAL A 22 29.10 -32.61 9.31
C VAL A 22 27.60 -32.38 9.36
N SER A 23 27.09 -31.32 8.69
CA SER A 23 25.67 -31.01 8.61
C SER A 23 24.85 -32.17 8.03
N SER A 24 25.26 -32.71 6.86
CA SER A 24 24.52 -33.81 6.20
C SER A 24 24.48 -35.10 7.04
N VAL A 25 25.56 -35.44 7.73
CA VAL A 25 25.58 -36.62 8.63
C VAL A 25 24.69 -36.41 9.86
N ALA A 26 24.69 -35.22 10.45
CA ALA A 26 23.79 -34.88 11.55
C ALA A 26 22.31 -34.94 11.12
N THR A 27 21.97 -34.58 9.88
CA THR A 27 20.61 -34.75 9.33
C THR A 27 20.23 -36.23 9.21
N ILE A 28 21.09 -37.08 8.61
CA ILE A 28 20.79 -38.51 8.44
C ILE A 28 20.62 -39.22 9.80
N LEU A 29 21.46 -38.88 10.79
CA LEU A 29 21.34 -39.40 12.15
C LEU A 29 20.05 -38.94 12.86
N ARG A 30 19.66 -37.66 12.72
CA ARG A 30 18.42 -37.12 13.31
C ARG A 30 17.14 -37.78 12.80
N VAL A 31 17.14 -38.32 11.57
CA VAL A 31 15.95 -38.96 10.97
C VAL A 31 15.95 -40.49 11.20
N GLY A 32 17.02 -41.07 11.78
CA GLY A 32 17.07 -42.49 12.18
C GLY A 32 17.16 -43.50 11.04
N LEU A 33 17.38 -43.05 9.80
CA LEU A 33 17.33 -43.89 8.58
C LEU A 33 18.65 -44.62 8.27
N LEU A 34 19.11 -45.45 9.22
CA LEU A 34 20.26 -46.33 9.06
C LEU A 34 19.83 -47.80 9.07
N SER A 35 20.14 -48.56 8.01
CA SER A 35 19.78 -49.97 7.90
C SER A 35 20.96 -50.94 8.06
N ARG A 36 22.17 -50.56 7.65
CA ARG A 36 23.43 -51.29 7.86
C ARG A 36 24.65 -50.38 7.66
N VAL A 37 25.74 -50.71 8.35
CA VAL A 37 27.08 -50.13 8.17
C VAL A 37 28.08 -51.28 8.07
N GLN A 38 29.02 -51.20 7.12
CA GLN A 38 30.13 -52.16 6.98
C GLN A 38 31.45 -51.40 6.74
N LYS A 39 32.53 -51.86 7.36
CA LYS A 39 33.90 -51.39 7.10
C LYS A 39 34.52 -52.17 5.94
N GLY A 40 35.28 -51.48 5.08
CA GLY A 40 36.00 -52.11 3.97
C GLY A 40 37.21 -51.28 3.56
N GLY A 41 38.36 -51.52 4.21
CA GLY A 41 39.54 -50.67 4.05
C GLY A 41 39.33 -49.26 4.63
N PRO A 42 39.99 -48.22 4.11
CA PRO A 42 39.94 -46.85 4.64
C PRO A 42 38.60 -46.10 4.42
N TRP A 43 37.58 -46.81 3.93
CA TRP A 43 36.25 -46.27 3.63
C TRP A 43 35.17 -47.02 4.40
N VAL A 44 34.24 -46.28 4.99
CA VAL A 44 33.04 -46.80 5.64
C VAL A 44 31.88 -46.74 4.65
N ARG A 45 31.21 -47.89 4.42
CA ARG A 45 29.99 -47.96 3.62
C ARG A 45 28.77 -47.76 4.51
N ILE A 46 27.94 -46.78 4.16
CA ILE A 46 26.65 -46.53 4.81
C ILE A 46 25.53 -46.71 3.79
N GLN A 47 24.46 -47.41 4.19
CA GLN A 47 23.26 -47.59 3.38
C GLN A 47 22.02 -47.08 4.13
N GLY A 48 21.15 -46.40 3.39
CA GLY A 48 19.91 -45.82 3.90
C GLY A 48 18.83 -45.78 2.82
N THR A 49 17.61 -45.46 3.24
CA THR A 49 16.43 -45.39 2.37
C THR A 49 15.68 -44.09 2.65
N ILE A 50 15.43 -43.26 1.65
CA ILE A 50 14.61 -42.05 1.75
C ILE A 50 13.54 -42.12 0.66
N VAL A 51 12.27 -41.93 1.05
CA VAL A 51 11.08 -41.98 0.15
C VAL A 51 11.17 -43.14 -0.85
N SER A 52 11.13 -44.36 -0.31
CA SER A 52 11.23 -45.66 -0.97
C SER A 52 12.45 -45.95 -1.88
N LYS A 53 13.41 -45.02 -2.04
CA LYS A 53 14.67 -45.28 -2.77
C LYS A 53 15.84 -45.56 -1.82
N GLN A 54 16.53 -46.68 -2.05
CA GLN A 54 17.80 -46.98 -1.39
C GLN A 54 18.95 -46.20 -2.02
N PHE A 55 19.92 -45.79 -1.20
CA PHE A 55 21.17 -45.20 -1.63
C PHE A 55 22.35 -45.76 -0.83
N THR A 56 23.56 -45.66 -1.39
CA THR A 56 24.82 -46.08 -0.77
C THR A 56 25.80 -44.91 -0.83
N VAL A 57 26.45 -44.60 0.29
CA VAL A 57 27.52 -43.60 0.35
C VAL A 57 28.76 -44.22 0.97
N TRP A 58 29.94 -43.81 0.49
CA TRP A 58 31.25 -44.22 0.98
C TRP A 58 31.98 -43.00 1.53
N TRP A 59 32.47 -43.08 2.77
CA TRP A 59 33.09 -41.96 3.47
C TRP A 59 34.44 -42.34 4.10
N PRO A 60 35.41 -41.41 4.19
CA PRO A 60 36.67 -41.66 4.90
C PRO A 60 36.42 -41.93 6.40
N GLU A 61 37.15 -42.88 6.97
CA GLU A 61 36.93 -43.35 8.35
C GLU A 61 37.20 -42.27 9.42
N ASP A 62 38.14 -41.35 9.17
CA ASP A 62 38.52 -40.27 10.07
C ASP A 62 37.43 -39.20 10.25
N VAL A 63 36.68 -38.90 9.18
CA VAL A 63 35.56 -37.94 9.24
C VAL A 63 34.38 -38.52 10.02
N VAL A 64 34.09 -39.82 9.83
CA VAL A 64 33.07 -40.54 10.63
C VAL A 64 33.46 -40.58 12.11
N GLY A 65 34.74 -40.83 12.41
CA GLY A 65 35.27 -40.84 13.78
C GLY A 65 35.13 -39.51 14.54
N LYS A 66 35.31 -38.37 13.84
CA LYS A 66 35.05 -37.03 14.40
C LYS A 66 33.56 -36.81 14.71
N ALA A 67 32.67 -37.12 13.76
CA ALA A 67 31.24 -36.85 13.88
C ALA A 67 30.58 -37.62 15.05
N VAL A 68 30.94 -38.88 15.26
CA VAL A 68 30.40 -39.70 16.36
C VAL A 68 30.85 -39.20 17.74
N ARG A 69 32.07 -38.67 17.87
CA ARG A 69 32.55 -38.08 19.14
C ARG A 69 31.83 -36.78 19.52
N LEU A 70 31.36 -36.01 18.54
CA LEU A 70 30.64 -34.75 18.78
C LEU A 70 29.19 -34.93 19.27
N PHE A 71 28.58 -36.09 19.05
CA PHE A 71 27.19 -36.37 19.50
C PHE A 71 27.08 -37.26 20.75
N CYS A 72 28.13 -38.01 21.12
CA CYS A 72 28.15 -38.83 22.34
C CYS A 72 28.64 -38.06 23.59
N GLY A 73 28.08 -36.88 23.82
CA GLY A 73 28.36 -36.02 24.98
C GLY A 73 27.80 -36.52 26.33
N LYS A 74 28.00 -37.79 26.69
CA LYS A 74 27.72 -38.30 28.04
C LYS A 74 28.97 -38.18 28.92
N VAL A 75 28.98 -37.19 29.80
CA VAL A 75 29.92 -37.15 30.92
C VAL A 75 29.58 -38.29 31.88
N TYR A 76 30.44 -39.31 31.92
CA TYR A 76 30.42 -40.32 32.98
C TYR A 76 31.07 -39.75 34.23
N CYS A 77 30.28 -39.09 35.08
CA CYS A 77 30.63 -38.96 36.49
C CYS A 77 30.34 -40.32 37.15
N ASN A 78 31.37 -40.97 37.71
CA ASN A 78 31.19 -42.20 38.48
C ASN A 78 30.36 -41.90 39.75
N PRO A 79 29.29 -42.66 40.04
CA PRO A 79 28.61 -42.56 41.32
C PRO A 79 29.44 -43.23 42.43
N PRO A 80 29.34 -42.78 43.70
CA PRO A 80 29.84 -43.54 44.83
C PRO A 80 29.07 -44.87 44.99
N PRO A 81 29.67 -45.91 45.59
CA PRO A 81 29.06 -47.23 45.67
C PRO A 81 27.93 -47.29 46.71
N GLY A 82 26.75 -47.75 46.28
CA GLY A 82 25.70 -48.23 47.18
C GLY A 82 24.31 -47.62 46.98
N LEU A 83 23.52 -48.22 46.09
CA LEU A 83 22.06 -48.40 46.25
C LEU A 83 21.55 -49.44 45.23
N GLY A 84 20.43 -50.10 45.55
CA GLY A 84 20.02 -51.37 44.94
C GLY A 84 19.28 -51.28 43.59
N LYS A 85 19.10 -52.44 42.95
CA LYS A 85 18.26 -52.61 41.75
C LYS A 85 16.77 -52.45 42.10
N MET A 86 15.99 -51.87 41.19
CA MET A 86 14.54 -52.10 41.07
C MET A 86 14.15 -52.27 39.58
N THR A 87 12.98 -52.85 39.32
CA THR A 87 12.66 -53.53 38.05
C THR A 87 11.28 -53.18 37.49
N HIS A 88 11.24 -52.74 36.22
CA HIS A 88 10.06 -52.75 35.33
C HIS A 88 8.86 -51.85 35.82
N PRO A 89 7.73 -51.72 35.09
CA PRO A 89 7.61 -50.58 34.15
C PRO A 89 6.22 -49.88 34.11
N PHE A 90 6.16 -48.54 34.06
CA PHE A 90 4.88 -47.82 33.92
C PHE A 90 4.84 -46.73 32.84
N THR A 91 4.10 -47.04 31.76
CA THR A 91 3.14 -46.22 30.99
C THR A 91 3.42 -44.75 30.65
N LEU A 92 3.30 -44.41 29.36
CA LEU A 92 3.09 -43.05 28.87
C LEU A 92 1.72 -42.50 29.36
N ALA A 93 1.72 -41.54 30.28
CA ALA A 93 0.51 -40.80 30.67
C ALA A 93 0.76 -39.38 31.23
N ALA A 94 2.02 -38.92 31.32
CA ALA A 94 2.39 -37.80 32.21
C ALA A 94 3.36 -36.78 31.57
N PHE A 95 3.05 -36.26 30.36
CA PHE A 95 3.89 -35.24 29.69
C PHE A 95 3.15 -34.05 29.04
N GLU A 96 1.81 -33.93 29.19
CA GLU A 96 1.01 -32.85 28.57
C GLU A 96 0.51 -31.77 29.56
N LYS A 97 1.05 -31.68 30.78
CA LYS A 97 0.56 -30.73 31.81
C LYS A 97 1.61 -29.86 32.51
N ILE A 98 2.76 -29.60 31.88
CA ILE A 98 3.72 -28.57 32.34
C ILE A 98 4.16 -27.68 31.17
N LEU A 99 3.26 -26.80 30.70
CA LEU A 99 3.60 -25.70 29.78
C LEU A 99 2.58 -24.53 29.82
N ILE A 100 1.89 -24.35 30.95
CA ILE A 100 1.05 -23.18 31.26
C ILE A 100 1.28 -22.83 32.74
N LEU A 101 1.25 -21.53 33.06
CA LEU A 101 1.58 -20.90 34.35
C LEU A 101 3.08 -20.83 34.65
N GLY A 102 3.62 -19.60 34.57
CA GLY A 102 5.02 -19.26 34.79
C GLY A 102 5.19 -17.75 35.03
N THR A 103 4.35 -17.16 35.87
CA THR A 103 4.41 -15.74 36.24
C THR A 103 5.36 -15.54 37.41
N SER A 104 6.53 -14.95 37.15
CA SER A 104 7.31 -14.23 38.16
C SER A 104 7.91 -12.97 37.56
N GLU A 105 8.02 -11.93 38.36
CA GLU A 105 8.45 -10.61 37.93
C GLU A 105 9.95 -10.60 37.61
N THR A 106 10.31 -10.13 36.42
CA THR A 106 11.69 -9.75 36.11
C THR A 106 11.68 -8.35 35.52
N MET A 107 12.38 -7.42 36.17
CA MET A 107 12.52 -6.05 35.64
C MET A 107 13.30 -6.08 34.32
N PRO A 108 12.95 -5.23 33.34
CA PRO A 108 13.63 -5.21 32.05
C PRO A 108 15.10 -4.75 32.23
N LYS A 109 16.05 -5.66 31.99
CA LYS A 109 17.45 -5.29 31.79
C LYS A 109 17.58 -4.37 30.57
N PRO A 110 18.49 -3.37 30.60
CA PRO A 110 18.75 -2.52 29.44
C PRO A 110 19.40 -3.30 28.28
N HIS A 111 19.25 -2.78 27.06
CA HIS A 111 19.80 -3.36 25.83
C HIS A 111 21.34 -3.39 25.84
N SER A 112 21.96 -4.59 25.80
CA SER A 112 23.39 -4.73 25.41
C SER A 112 23.85 -6.14 25.01
N GLU A 113 23.25 -7.22 25.52
CA GLU A 113 23.77 -8.61 25.34
C GLU A 113 23.84 -9.09 23.87
N ALA A 114 23.16 -8.46 22.92
CA ALA A 114 23.17 -8.83 21.49
C ALA A 114 24.39 -8.32 20.68
N GLY A 115 25.14 -7.33 21.20
CA GLY A 115 26.34 -6.80 20.56
C GLY A 115 26.14 -6.38 19.09
N THR A 116 27.04 -6.80 18.20
CA THR A 116 27.03 -6.49 16.77
C THR A 116 25.96 -7.24 15.96
N ALA A 117 25.17 -8.13 16.57
CA ALA A 117 24.03 -8.79 15.93
C ALA A 117 22.72 -7.97 16.00
N PHE A 118 22.78 -6.72 16.48
CA PHE A 118 21.65 -5.80 16.45
C PHE A 118 21.34 -5.35 15.02
N ILE A 119 20.27 -5.90 14.45
CA ILE A 119 19.68 -5.42 13.19
C ILE A 119 18.92 -4.11 13.48
N GLN A 120 19.24 -3.06 12.73
CA GLN A 120 18.50 -1.80 12.82
C GLN A 120 17.08 -2.00 12.28
N THR A 121 16.07 -1.58 13.05
CA THR A 121 14.66 -1.65 12.63
C THR A 121 14.33 -0.64 11.53
N GLN A 122 13.09 -0.67 11.03
CA GLN A 122 12.50 0.30 10.10
C GLN A 122 13.33 0.59 8.83
N GLN A 123 14.16 -0.37 8.40
CA GLN A 123 15.06 -0.28 7.25
C GLN A 123 16.08 0.87 7.34
N LEU A 124 16.50 1.30 8.55
CA LEU A 124 17.42 2.45 8.72
C LEU A 124 18.72 2.31 7.91
N HIS A 125 19.32 1.13 7.88
CA HIS A 125 20.55 0.88 7.13
C HIS A 125 20.39 1.13 5.62
N ALA A 126 19.24 0.76 5.06
CA ALA A 126 18.86 1.07 3.68
C ALA A 126 18.46 2.54 3.49
N ALA A 127 17.80 3.16 4.47
CA ALA A 127 17.43 4.57 4.42
C ALA A 127 18.65 5.52 4.45
N MET A 128 19.79 5.05 4.98
CA MET A 128 21.09 5.73 4.98
C MET A 128 21.94 5.45 3.73
N ALA A 129 21.36 4.94 2.64
CA ALA A 129 22.06 4.75 1.37
C ALA A 129 22.22 6.06 0.56
N ASP A 130 23.32 6.17 -0.17
CA ASP A 130 23.59 7.32 -1.05
C ASP A 130 22.81 7.25 -2.37
N THR A 131 22.53 6.04 -2.86
CA THR A 131 21.82 5.78 -4.11
C THR A 131 20.62 4.85 -3.91
N PHE A 132 19.63 4.91 -4.81
CA PHE A 132 18.48 4.00 -4.77
C PHE A 132 18.86 2.53 -5.02
N LEU A 133 19.91 2.25 -5.80
CA LEU A 133 20.41 0.88 -6.00
C LEU A 133 21.00 0.32 -4.69
N GLU A 134 21.83 1.09 -4.00
CA GLU A 134 22.39 0.70 -2.70
C GLU A 134 21.30 0.58 -1.63
N HIS A 135 20.27 1.44 -1.67
CA HIS A 135 19.07 1.30 -0.85
C HIS A 135 18.40 -0.07 -1.06
N MET A 136 18.14 -0.46 -2.31
CA MET A 136 17.57 -1.78 -2.64
C MET A 136 18.47 -2.93 -2.18
N CYS A 137 19.79 -2.81 -2.31
CA CYS A 137 20.75 -3.83 -1.86
C CYS A 137 20.83 -4.00 -0.34
N ARG A 138 20.34 -3.01 0.43
CA ARG A 138 20.35 -3.01 1.91
C ARG A 138 19.00 -3.34 2.55
N LEU A 139 17.94 -3.61 1.77
CA LEU A 139 16.63 -3.99 2.31
C LEU A 139 16.74 -5.35 3.03
N ASP A 140 16.39 -5.37 4.31
CA ASP A 140 16.59 -6.50 5.22
C ASP A 140 15.24 -7.05 5.71
N ILE A 141 15.00 -8.35 5.51
CA ILE A 141 13.75 -9.01 5.90
C ILE A 141 13.59 -9.21 7.41
N ASP A 142 14.69 -9.15 8.17
CA ASP A 142 14.68 -9.27 9.64
C ASP A 142 14.59 -7.88 10.32
N SER A 143 14.69 -6.78 9.56
CA SER A 143 14.45 -5.40 10.03
C SER A 143 12.94 -5.10 10.17
N ALA A 144 12.38 -5.40 11.34
CA ALA A 144 10.97 -5.15 11.64
C ALA A 144 10.55 -3.66 11.51
N PRO A 145 9.32 -3.36 11.01
CA PRO A 145 8.82 -2.01 10.84
C PRO A 145 8.22 -1.40 12.12
N ILE A 146 8.04 -0.08 12.14
CA ILE A 146 7.39 0.64 13.25
C ILE A 146 5.93 0.21 13.47
N THR A 147 5.38 0.47 14.66
CA THR A 147 4.01 0.10 15.06
C THR A 147 2.92 0.79 14.24
N ALA A 148 3.16 2.04 13.84
CA ALA A 148 2.23 2.82 13.03
C ALA A 148 2.10 2.26 11.60
N ARG A 149 0.98 2.58 10.95
CA ARG A 149 0.74 2.30 9.52
C ARG A 149 0.13 3.54 8.86
N ASN A 150 0.87 4.14 7.94
CA ASN A 150 0.62 5.44 7.34
C ASN A 150 -0.37 5.40 6.16
N THR A 151 -0.45 4.31 5.39
CA THR A 151 -1.34 4.17 4.23
C THR A 151 -2.78 3.85 4.66
N GLY A 152 -3.78 4.65 4.27
CA GLY A 152 -5.19 4.38 4.58
C GLY A 152 -5.71 3.09 3.90
N ILE A 153 -6.58 2.35 4.60
CA ILE A 153 -7.26 1.15 4.06
C ILE A 153 -8.75 1.45 3.91
N ILE A 154 -9.23 1.29 2.68
CA ILE A 154 -10.63 1.49 2.28
C ILE A 154 -11.24 0.12 1.98
N CYS A 155 -12.36 -0.21 2.63
CA CYS A 155 -13.03 -1.50 2.45
C CYS A 155 -14.44 -1.31 1.91
N THR A 156 -14.77 -1.97 0.81
CA THR A 156 -16.14 -2.02 0.31
C THR A 156 -16.99 -2.93 1.20
N ILE A 157 -18.10 -2.41 1.71
CA ILE A 157 -19.02 -3.16 2.57
C ILE A 157 -20.09 -3.86 1.72
N GLY A 158 -20.47 -5.06 2.11
CA GLY A 158 -21.47 -5.87 1.43
C GLY A 158 -21.96 -7.04 2.29
N PRO A 159 -22.59 -8.07 1.70
CA PRO A 159 -23.14 -9.21 2.45
C PRO A 159 -22.16 -9.89 3.41
N ALA A 160 -20.86 -9.98 3.08
CA ALA A 160 -19.84 -10.61 3.93
C ALA A 160 -19.39 -9.72 5.12
N SER A 161 -19.69 -8.42 5.10
CA SER A 161 -19.11 -7.42 6.01
C SER A 161 -20.11 -6.47 6.66
N ARG A 162 -21.40 -6.49 6.30
CA ARG A 162 -22.42 -5.54 6.80
C ARG A 162 -22.84 -5.70 8.27
N SER A 163 -22.46 -6.78 8.95
CA SER A 163 -22.84 -7.01 10.35
C SER A 163 -21.97 -6.18 11.30
N VAL A 164 -22.58 -5.70 12.39
CA VAL A 164 -21.90 -4.85 13.39
C VAL A 164 -20.67 -5.56 13.98
N GLU A 165 -20.74 -6.87 14.13
CA GLU A 165 -19.69 -7.73 14.68
C GLU A 165 -18.51 -7.85 13.72
N MET A 166 -18.77 -8.07 12.43
CA MET A 166 -17.72 -8.11 11.42
C MET A 166 -17.07 -6.73 11.25
N LEU A 167 -17.88 -5.65 11.27
CA LEU A 167 -17.38 -4.28 11.20
C LEU A 167 -16.46 -3.94 12.39
N LYS A 168 -16.78 -4.36 13.62
CA LYS A 168 -15.88 -4.22 14.78
C LYS A 168 -14.53 -4.89 14.54
N GLU A 169 -14.52 -6.11 13.98
CA GLU A 169 -13.27 -6.84 13.70
C GLU A 169 -12.50 -6.27 12.49
N MET A 170 -13.18 -5.69 11.49
CA MET A 170 -12.55 -4.96 10.38
C MET A 170 -11.90 -3.65 10.87
N ILE A 171 -12.59 -2.89 11.73
CA ILE A 171 -12.04 -1.68 12.39
C ILE A 171 -10.81 -2.06 13.22
N LYS A 172 -10.89 -3.14 14.02
CA LYS A 172 -9.74 -3.68 14.77
C LYS A 172 -8.57 -4.01 13.85
N SER A 173 -8.84 -4.71 12.75
CA SER A 173 -7.85 -5.21 11.79
C SER A 173 -7.20 -4.14 10.92
N GLY A 174 -7.79 -2.94 10.78
CA GLY A 174 -7.14 -1.80 10.11
C GLY A 174 -7.99 -0.96 9.16
N MET A 175 -9.29 -1.24 9.01
CA MET A 175 -10.19 -0.46 8.14
C MET A 175 -10.30 1.02 8.61
N ASN A 176 -10.10 1.96 7.70
CA ASN A 176 -10.24 3.41 7.94
C ASN A 176 -11.50 4.00 7.31
N VAL A 177 -11.91 3.48 6.15
CA VAL A 177 -13.04 4.00 5.36
C VAL A 177 -13.93 2.84 4.93
N ALA A 178 -15.23 2.95 5.19
CA ALA A 178 -16.26 2.07 4.67
C ALA A 178 -16.80 2.62 3.34
N ARG A 179 -16.54 1.92 2.23
CA ARG A 179 -17.04 2.23 0.89
C ARG A 179 -18.38 1.54 0.65
N LEU A 180 -19.35 2.31 0.14
CA LEU A 180 -20.69 1.85 -0.26
C LEU A 180 -20.81 1.98 -1.78
N ASN A 181 -21.10 0.89 -2.48
CA ASN A 181 -21.19 0.87 -3.94
C ASN A 181 -22.65 1.00 -4.40
N PHE A 182 -23.02 2.14 -4.99
CA PHE A 182 -24.39 2.46 -5.42
C PHE A 182 -24.74 1.95 -6.83
N SER A 183 -23.83 1.24 -7.52
CA SER A 183 -24.19 0.36 -8.64
C SER A 183 -25.06 -0.83 -8.18
N HIS A 184 -25.10 -1.11 -6.87
CA HIS A 184 -25.88 -2.19 -6.26
C HIS A 184 -26.62 -1.71 -4.99
N GLY A 185 -27.61 -2.47 -4.54
CA GLY A 185 -28.40 -2.17 -3.35
C GLY A 185 -29.43 -1.04 -3.56
N THR A 186 -30.20 -0.76 -2.51
CA THR A 186 -31.18 0.34 -2.43
C THR A 186 -30.77 1.34 -1.34
N HIS A 187 -31.46 2.47 -1.25
CA HIS A 187 -31.21 3.48 -0.21
C HIS A 187 -31.42 2.91 1.20
N GLU A 188 -32.39 2.01 1.40
CA GLU A 188 -32.64 1.35 2.69
C GLU A 188 -31.47 0.42 3.09
N TYR A 189 -30.95 -0.35 2.12
CA TYR A 189 -29.78 -1.23 2.33
C TYR A 189 -28.54 -0.42 2.72
N HIS A 190 -28.30 0.69 2.03
CA HIS A 190 -27.16 1.57 2.33
C HIS A 190 -27.38 2.34 3.66
N ALA A 191 -28.60 2.77 3.99
CA ALA A 191 -28.93 3.40 5.27
C ALA A 191 -28.69 2.44 6.45
N GLU A 192 -29.12 1.18 6.35
CA GLU A 192 -28.83 0.17 7.37
C GLU A 192 -27.32 -0.10 7.47
N THR A 193 -26.61 -0.16 6.35
CA THR A 193 -25.16 -0.35 6.35
C THR A 193 -24.43 0.83 7.01
N ILE A 194 -24.85 2.08 6.74
CA ILE A 194 -24.33 3.30 7.40
C ILE A 194 -24.60 3.26 8.90
N LYS A 195 -25.81 2.85 9.31
CA LYS A 195 -26.17 2.65 10.72
C LYS A 195 -25.25 1.62 11.38
N ASN A 196 -25.04 0.46 10.76
CA ASN A 196 -24.20 -0.61 11.30
C ASN A 196 -22.73 -0.19 11.41
N VAL A 197 -22.19 0.55 10.43
CA VAL A 197 -20.83 1.14 10.49
C VAL A 197 -20.72 2.13 11.66
N ARG A 198 -21.71 2.99 11.85
CA ARG A 198 -21.75 3.93 12.99
C ARG A 198 -21.85 3.20 14.33
N THR A 199 -22.72 2.20 14.46
CA THR A 199 -22.84 1.38 15.68
C THR A 199 -21.56 0.60 16.00
N ALA A 200 -20.87 0.07 14.99
CA ALA A 200 -19.58 -0.60 15.18
C ALA A 200 -18.49 0.38 15.62
N THR A 201 -18.42 1.57 14.99
CA THR A 201 -17.45 2.62 15.31
C THR A 201 -17.62 3.18 16.72
N GLU A 202 -18.84 3.57 17.09
CA GLU A 202 -19.12 4.13 18.40
C GLU A 202 -19.05 3.10 19.54
N SER A 203 -19.02 1.79 19.24
CA SER A 203 -18.75 0.76 20.25
C SER A 203 -17.32 0.84 20.84
N PHE A 204 -16.41 1.58 20.20
CA PHE A 204 -15.07 1.89 20.73
C PHE A 204 -14.97 3.28 21.36
N ALA A 205 -16.07 4.05 21.42
CA ALA A 205 -16.05 5.48 21.76
C ALA A 205 -16.08 5.79 23.27
N SER A 206 -16.12 4.74 24.10
CA SER A 206 -15.97 4.78 25.57
C SER A 206 -14.53 5.06 26.01
N ASP A 207 -13.54 4.72 25.17
CA ASP A 207 -12.14 5.07 25.36
C ASP A 207 -11.69 6.03 24.24
N PRO A 208 -11.61 7.35 24.49
CA PRO A 208 -11.18 8.32 23.48
C PRO A 208 -9.73 8.13 22.98
N ILE A 209 -8.89 7.41 23.73
CA ILE A 209 -7.48 7.14 23.40
C ILE A 209 -7.40 5.97 22.41
N LEU A 210 -8.22 4.92 22.63
CA LEU A 210 -8.28 3.74 21.77
C LEU A 210 -9.35 3.81 20.65
N TYR A 211 -10.28 4.77 20.71
CA TYR A 211 -11.22 5.10 19.63
C TYR A 211 -10.51 5.33 18.29
N ARG A 212 -11.19 4.96 17.19
CA ARG A 212 -10.76 5.24 15.81
C ARG A 212 -11.96 5.86 15.08
N PRO A 213 -11.85 7.08 14.54
CA PRO A 213 -12.80 7.55 13.55
C PRO A 213 -12.83 6.57 12.37
N VAL A 214 -13.99 6.35 11.77
CA VAL A 214 -14.15 5.55 10.54
C VAL A 214 -14.99 6.35 9.57
N ALA A 215 -14.47 6.60 8.36
CA ALA A 215 -15.17 7.42 7.38
C ALA A 215 -16.18 6.62 6.55
N VAL A 216 -17.21 7.29 6.05
CA VAL A 216 -18.17 6.71 5.09
C VAL A 216 -17.98 7.33 3.71
N ALA A 217 -17.78 6.49 2.70
CA ALA A 217 -17.64 6.88 1.31
C ALA A 217 -18.78 6.34 0.44
N LEU A 218 -19.39 7.20 -0.37
CA LEU A 218 -20.40 6.85 -1.37
C LEU A 218 -19.72 6.74 -2.75
N ASP A 219 -19.72 5.56 -3.36
CA ASP A 219 -19.26 5.34 -4.73
C ASP A 219 -20.47 5.33 -5.66
N THR A 220 -20.55 6.33 -6.55
CA THR A 220 -21.70 6.54 -7.46
C THR A 220 -21.82 5.43 -8.49
N LYS A 221 -23.02 5.18 -9.04
CA LYS A 221 -23.14 4.31 -10.21
C LYS A 221 -22.48 4.99 -11.41
N GLY A 222 -22.86 6.24 -11.69
CA GLY A 222 -22.42 6.97 -12.88
C GLY A 222 -22.89 6.34 -14.20
N PRO A 223 -22.28 6.73 -15.33
CA PRO A 223 -22.68 6.32 -16.68
C PRO A 223 -22.27 4.88 -17.08
N GLU A 224 -22.41 3.92 -16.17
CA GLU A 224 -22.28 2.49 -16.49
C GLU A 224 -23.34 2.03 -17.51
N ILE A 225 -22.88 1.45 -18.62
CA ILE A 225 -23.71 0.69 -19.58
C ILE A 225 -23.90 -0.74 -19.03
N ARG A 226 -25.13 -1.28 -19.11
CA ARG A 226 -25.47 -2.62 -18.60
C ARG A 226 -26.27 -3.46 -19.61
N THR A 227 -26.06 -4.78 -19.54
CA THR A 227 -26.89 -5.76 -20.25
C THR A 227 -28.26 -6.00 -19.60
N GLY A 228 -29.19 -6.60 -20.35
CA GLY A 228 -30.50 -7.01 -19.83
C GLY A 228 -30.46 -8.24 -18.89
N LEU A 229 -31.63 -8.85 -18.66
CA LEU A 229 -31.73 -10.17 -18.03
C LEU A 229 -31.68 -11.28 -19.08
N ILE A 230 -30.99 -12.37 -18.76
CA ILE A 230 -30.97 -13.60 -19.56
C ILE A 230 -32.33 -14.29 -19.53
N LYS A 231 -32.75 -14.89 -20.66
CA LYS A 231 -34.02 -15.63 -20.82
C LYS A 231 -34.21 -16.70 -19.73
N GLY A 232 -35.34 -16.65 -19.03
CA GLY A 232 -35.70 -17.59 -17.95
C GLY A 232 -35.71 -16.91 -16.58
N SER A 233 -35.21 -17.59 -15.54
CA SER A 233 -34.87 -16.91 -14.30
C SER A 233 -33.58 -16.10 -14.49
N GLY A 234 -33.55 -14.84 -14.05
CA GLY A 234 -32.42 -13.92 -14.29
C GLY A 234 -31.07 -14.32 -13.68
N THR A 235 -30.98 -15.48 -13.04
CA THR A 235 -29.77 -16.17 -12.59
C THR A 235 -29.13 -17.08 -13.64
N ALA A 236 -29.79 -17.29 -14.79
CA ALA A 236 -29.24 -18.08 -15.89
C ALA A 236 -28.07 -17.35 -16.58
N GLU A 237 -27.19 -18.13 -17.21
CA GLU A 237 -26.09 -17.65 -18.04
C GLU A 237 -26.15 -18.34 -19.42
N VAL A 238 -25.62 -17.68 -20.46
CA VAL A 238 -25.51 -18.24 -21.83
C VAL A 238 -24.07 -18.29 -22.30
N GLU A 239 -23.70 -19.38 -22.99
CA GLU A 239 -22.33 -19.59 -23.50
C GLU A 239 -22.15 -18.91 -24.87
N LEU A 240 -21.47 -17.76 -24.91
CA LEU A 240 -21.09 -17.11 -26.16
C LEU A 240 -19.85 -17.80 -26.75
N LYS A 241 -19.99 -18.34 -27.96
CA LYS A 241 -18.94 -19.11 -28.65
C LYS A 241 -18.16 -18.24 -29.61
N LYS A 242 -16.84 -18.40 -29.65
CA LYS A 242 -15.97 -17.65 -30.56
C LYS A 242 -16.37 -17.87 -32.03
N GLY A 243 -16.46 -16.78 -32.80
CA GLY A 243 -16.90 -16.79 -34.19
C GLY A 243 -18.42 -16.90 -34.37
N ALA A 244 -19.21 -16.98 -33.28
CA ALA A 244 -20.66 -16.84 -33.37
C ALA A 244 -21.06 -15.38 -33.61
N THR A 245 -22.23 -15.20 -34.22
CA THR A 245 -22.84 -13.89 -34.44
C THR A 245 -23.79 -13.55 -33.29
N LEU A 246 -23.63 -12.38 -32.67
CA LEU A 246 -24.50 -11.85 -31.63
C LEU A 246 -25.08 -10.51 -32.05
N LYS A 247 -26.41 -10.37 -32.03
CA LYS A 247 -27.11 -9.11 -32.33
C LYS A 247 -27.31 -8.30 -31.05
N ILE A 248 -26.71 -7.12 -30.97
CA ILE A 248 -27.01 -6.13 -29.93
C ILE A 248 -28.27 -5.35 -30.35
N THR A 249 -29.21 -5.16 -29.43
CA THR A 249 -30.47 -4.43 -29.66
C THR A 249 -30.75 -3.38 -28.59
N LEU A 250 -31.46 -2.32 -28.97
CA LEU A 250 -31.96 -1.30 -28.05
C LEU A 250 -33.45 -1.49 -27.71
N ASP A 251 -34.16 -2.38 -28.40
CA ASP A 251 -35.58 -2.65 -28.21
C ASP A 251 -35.87 -3.29 -26.84
N ASN A 252 -36.60 -2.56 -26.00
CA ASN A 252 -36.96 -2.98 -24.64
C ASN A 252 -37.81 -4.27 -24.59
N ALA A 253 -38.41 -4.73 -25.70
CA ALA A 253 -39.06 -6.04 -25.76
C ALA A 253 -38.10 -7.22 -25.47
N TYR A 254 -36.78 -7.00 -25.59
CA TYR A 254 -35.70 -7.95 -25.30
C TYR A 254 -34.97 -7.69 -23.98
N MET A 255 -35.35 -6.66 -23.21
CA MET A 255 -34.71 -6.28 -21.93
C MET A 255 -34.64 -7.44 -20.92
N GLU A 256 -35.61 -8.35 -20.96
CA GLU A 256 -35.68 -9.54 -20.09
C GLU A 256 -35.63 -10.86 -20.87
N LYS A 257 -35.11 -10.81 -22.10
CA LYS A 257 -35.03 -11.95 -23.03
C LYS A 257 -33.68 -12.00 -23.75
N CYS A 258 -32.61 -11.58 -23.08
CA CYS A 258 -31.26 -11.67 -23.62
C CYS A 258 -30.82 -13.13 -23.72
N ASP A 259 -30.06 -13.46 -24.77
CA ASP A 259 -29.57 -14.81 -24.99
C ASP A 259 -28.32 -14.88 -25.87
N GLU A 260 -27.95 -16.08 -26.30
CA GLU A 260 -26.79 -16.34 -27.16
C GLU A 260 -26.88 -15.74 -28.58
N ASN A 261 -28.05 -15.22 -28.98
CA ASN A 261 -28.33 -14.66 -30.30
C ASN A 261 -28.64 -13.14 -30.24
N ILE A 262 -29.33 -12.69 -29.18
CA ILE A 262 -29.78 -11.29 -29.01
C ILE A 262 -29.43 -10.76 -27.61
N LEU A 263 -28.72 -9.63 -27.56
CA LEU A 263 -28.33 -8.95 -26.32
C LEU A 263 -28.90 -7.53 -26.26
N TRP A 264 -29.73 -7.23 -25.26
CA TRP A 264 -30.24 -5.88 -25.02
C TRP A 264 -29.27 -5.05 -24.17
N LEU A 265 -29.16 -3.75 -24.50
CA LEU A 265 -28.42 -2.74 -23.73
C LEU A 265 -29.29 -1.53 -23.35
N ASP A 266 -28.94 -0.89 -22.23
CA ASP A 266 -29.58 0.33 -21.75
C ASP A 266 -29.13 1.61 -22.49
N TYR A 267 -27.87 1.69 -22.94
CA TYR A 267 -27.31 2.87 -23.63
C TYR A 267 -27.89 3.10 -25.03
N LYS A 268 -28.96 3.90 -25.10
CA LYS A 268 -29.73 4.16 -26.33
C LYS A 268 -29.00 4.93 -27.44
N ASN A 269 -27.81 5.45 -27.19
CA ASN A 269 -27.02 6.16 -28.19
C ASN A 269 -25.84 5.35 -28.76
N ILE A 270 -25.68 4.07 -28.36
CA ILE A 270 -24.53 3.24 -28.76
C ILE A 270 -24.27 3.23 -30.27
N CYS A 271 -25.31 3.11 -31.10
CA CYS A 271 -25.20 3.08 -32.56
C CYS A 271 -24.64 4.39 -33.16
N LYS A 272 -24.63 5.52 -32.44
CA LYS A 272 -23.99 6.76 -32.92
C LYS A 272 -22.50 6.85 -32.59
N VAL A 273 -22.03 6.18 -31.54
CA VAL A 273 -20.66 6.34 -31.02
C VAL A 273 -19.73 5.17 -31.34
N VAL A 274 -20.26 4.04 -31.80
CA VAL A 274 -19.48 2.91 -32.33
C VAL A 274 -19.61 2.80 -33.84
N GLU A 275 -18.59 2.24 -34.49
CA GLU A 275 -18.54 2.00 -35.94
C GLU A 275 -18.24 0.53 -36.27
N VAL A 276 -18.37 0.17 -37.55
CA VAL A 276 -17.95 -1.15 -38.03
C VAL A 276 -16.45 -1.33 -37.80
N GLY A 277 -16.08 -2.44 -37.15
CA GLY A 277 -14.72 -2.72 -36.68
C GLY A 277 -14.45 -2.33 -35.22
N SER A 278 -15.29 -1.50 -34.59
CA SER A 278 -15.20 -1.19 -33.15
C SER A 278 -15.32 -2.45 -32.30
N LYS A 279 -14.67 -2.44 -31.12
CA LYS A 279 -14.77 -3.50 -30.11
C LYS A 279 -15.73 -3.09 -29.01
N ILE A 280 -16.54 -4.04 -28.56
CA ILE A 280 -17.45 -3.91 -27.43
C ILE A 280 -17.05 -4.98 -26.42
N TYR A 281 -16.77 -4.56 -25.18
CA TYR A 281 -16.33 -5.43 -24.11
C TYR A 281 -17.46 -5.65 -23.10
N VAL A 282 -17.63 -6.88 -22.63
CA VAL A 282 -18.74 -7.27 -21.73
C VAL A 282 -18.20 -8.11 -20.57
N ASP A 283 -18.77 -7.91 -19.39
CA ASP A 283 -18.47 -8.66 -18.15
C ASP A 283 -16.99 -8.57 -17.72
N ASP A 284 -16.61 -7.43 -17.14
CA ASP A 284 -15.23 -7.10 -16.75
C ASP A 284 -14.20 -7.25 -17.90
N GLY A 285 -14.66 -7.08 -19.15
CA GLY A 285 -13.85 -7.24 -20.36
C GLY A 285 -13.49 -8.69 -20.71
N LEU A 286 -14.11 -9.69 -20.06
CA LEU A 286 -13.87 -11.10 -20.33
C LEU A 286 -14.38 -11.53 -21.71
N ILE A 287 -15.54 -11.01 -22.12
CA ILE A 287 -16.14 -11.22 -23.45
C ILE A 287 -15.77 -10.02 -24.33
N SER A 288 -15.32 -10.28 -25.56
CA SER A 288 -15.05 -9.23 -26.55
C SER A 288 -15.77 -9.51 -27.87
N LEU A 289 -16.51 -8.51 -28.34
CA LEU A 289 -17.32 -8.53 -29.54
C LEU A 289 -16.76 -7.51 -30.54
N GLN A 290 -16.71 -7.84 -31.83
CA GLN A 290 -16.38 -6.88 -32.89
C GLN A 290 -17.64 -6.56 -33.72
N VAL A 291 -17.94 -5.27 -33.87
CA VAL A 291 -19.05 -4.79 -34.72
C VAL A 291 -18.75 -5.11 -36.19
N LYS A 292 -19.67 -5.78 -36.87
CA LYS A 292 -19.61 -6.13 -38.30
C LYS A 292 -20.63 -5.38 -39.15
N GLU A 293 -21.80 -5.15 -38.58
CA GLU A 293 -22.91 -4.43 -39.22
C GLU A 293 -23.55 -3.45 -38.22
N LYS A 294 -24.09 -2.35 -38.73
CA LYS A 294 -24.66 -1.25 -37.96
C LYS A 294 -26.01 -0.87 -38.56
N GLY A 295 -27.08 -1.21 -37.85
CA GLY A 295 -28.45 -0.83 -38.17
C GLY A 295 -28.84 0.53 -37.58
N ALA A 296 -30.13 0.86 -37.62
CA ALA A 296 -30.66 2.09 -37.02
C ALA A 296 -30.65 2.03 -35.47
N ASP A 297 -31.04 0.89 -34.91
CA ASP A 297 -31.28 0.63 -33.48
C ASP A 297 -30.62 -0.67 -32.99
N TYR A 298 -29.81 -1.31 -33.83
CA TYR A 298 -29.11 -2.56 -33.55
C TYR A 298 -27.69 -2.58 -34.13
N LEU A 299 -26.86 -3.50 -33.61
CA LEU A 299 -25.54 -3.82 -34.15
C LEU A 299 -25.45 -5.34 -34.35
N VAL A 300 -24.82 -5.80 -35.43
CA VAL A 300 -24.46 -7.21 -35.59
C VAL A 300 -22.97 -7.35 -35.26
N THR A 301 -22.64 -8.26 -34.36
CA THR A 301 -21.28 -8.46 -33.85
C THR A 301 -20.80 -9.89 -34.01
N GLU A 302 -19.50 -10.09 -34.18
CA GLU A 302 -18.85 -11.40 -34.06
C GLU A 302 -18.18 -11.51 -32.69
N VAL A 303 -18.32 -12.65 -32.02
CA VAL A 303 -17.66 -12.96 -30.75
C VAL A 303 -16.18 -13.28 -31.00
N GLU A 304 -15.27 -12.32 -30.77
CA GLU A 304 -13.81 -12.53 -30.87
C GLU A 304 -13.28 -13.39 -29.72
N ASN A 305 -13.78 -13.14 -28.51
CA ASN A 305 -13.49 -13.90 -27.30
C ASN A 305 -14.80 -14.26 -26.58
N GLY A 306 -15.06 -15.56 -26.46
CA GLY A 306 -16.27 -16.11 -25.85
C GLY A 306 -16.18 -16.28 -24.34
N GLY A 307 -17.30 -16.62 -23.72
CA GLY A 307 -17.42 -16.80 -22.27
C GLY A 307 -18.87 -17.06 -21.83
N SER A 308 -19.06 -17.26 -20.53
CA SER A 308 -20.39 -17.34 -19.92
C SER A 308 -20.92 -15.92 -19.67
N LEU A 309 -22.04 -15.55 -20.29
CA LEU A 309 -22.69 -14.26 -20.12
C LEU A 309 -23.90 -14.41 -19.19
N GLY A 310 -23.84 -13.77 -18.03
CA GLY A 310 -24.98 -13.61 -17.12
C GLY A 310 -25.77 -12.31 -17.33
N SER A 311 -26.78 -12.09 -16.49
CA SER A 311 -27.60 -10.87 -16.48
C SER A 311 -26.85 -9.63 -15.97
N LYS A 312 -27.20 -8.44 -16.47
CA LYS A 312 -26.79 -7.11 -15.94
C LYS A 312 -25.28 -6.91 -15.79
N LYS A 313 -24.49 -7.47 -16.70
CA LYS A 313 -23.03 -7.28 -16.76
C LYS A 313 -22.69 -5.89 -17.28
N GLY A 314 -21.51 -5.38 -16.91
CA GLY A 314 -20.97 -4.11 -17.41
C GLY A 314 -20.61 -4.22 -18.90
N VAL A 315 -20.70 -3.09 -19.61
CA VAL A 315 -20.27 -2.95 -21.00
C VAL A 315 -19.38 -1.73 -21.14
N ASN A 316 -18.21 -1.93 -21.77
CA ASN A 316 -17.18 -0.92 -21.99
C ASN A 316 -16.98 -0.73 -23.51
N LEU A 317 -16.64 0.48 -23.95
CA LEU A 317 -16.61 0.88 -25.37
C LEU A 317 -15.29 1.60 -25.71
N PRO A 318 -14.14 0.91 -25.66
CA PRO A 318 -12.83 1.57 -25.70
C PRO A 318 -12.59 2.38 -26.96
N GLY A 319 -12.39 3.68 -26.79
CA GLY A 319 -12.18 4.64 -27.88
C GLY A 319 -13.46 5.19 -28.54
N ALA A 320 -14.65 4.77 -28.09
CA ALA A 320 -15.91 5.42 -28.46
C ALA A 320 -16.11 6.71 -27.64
N ALA A 321 -16.66 7.76 -28.27
CA ALA A 321 -17.01 9.01 -27.60
C ALA A 321 -18.37 8.88 -26.88
N VAL A 322 -18.41 8.08 -25.81
CA VAL A 322 -19.64 7.84 -25.01
C VAL A 322 -20.17 9.15 -24.43
N ASP A 323 -21.41 9.52 -24.79
CA ASP A 323 -22.02 10.82 -24.49
C ASP A 323 -23.03 10.82 -23.34
N LEU A 324 -23.05 9.75 -22.52
CA LEU A 324 -23.79 9.72 -21.27
C LEU A 324 -23.34 10.86 -20.31
N PRO A 325 -24.26 11.45 -19.52
CA PRO A 325 -23.90 12.44 -18.50
C PRO A 325 -23.10 11.79 -17.36
N ALA A 326 -22.16 12.54 -16.76
CA ALA A 326 -21.36 12.01 -15.64
C ALA A 326 -22.19 11.84 -14.35
N VAL A 327 -23.26 12.63 -14.20
CA VAL A 327 -24.23 12.54 -13.10
C VAL A 327 -25.63 12.33 -13.71
N SER A 328 -26.19 11.13 -13.58
CA SER A 328 -27.57 10.85 -14.01
C SER A 328 -28.60 11.31 -12.96
N GLU A 329 -29.89 11.38 -13.31
CA GLU A 329 -30.97 11.57 -12.33
C GLU A 329 -30.89 10.60 -11.14
N LYS A 330 -30.45 9.35 -11.34
CA LYS A 330 -30.24 8.40 -10.24
C LYS A 330 -29.08 8.86 -9.35
N ASP A 331 -27.94 9.23 -9.93
CA ASP A 331 -26.80 9.71 -9.16
C ASP A 331 -27.13 11.01 -8.42
N ILE A 332 -28.01 11.87 -8.96
CA ILE A 332 -28.54 13.05 -8.25
C ILE A 332 -29.30 12.65 -6.98
N GLN A 333 -30.12 11.59 -7.02
CA GLN A 333 -30.82 11.11 -5.81
C GLN A 333 -29.87 10.39 -4.85
N ASP A 334 -28.93 9.59 -5.36
CA ASP A 334 -27.91 8.91 -4.54
C ASP A 334 -27.01 9.92 -3.80
N LEU A 335 -26.59 11.00 -4.47
CA LEU A 335 -25.80 12.08 -3.89
C LEU A 335 -26.58 12.84 -2.82
N LYS A 336 -27.87 13.16 -3.06
CA LYS A 336 -28.74 13.79 -2.06
C LYS A 336 -28.93 12.90 -0.83
N PHE A 337 -29.20 11.61 -1.03
CA PHE A 337 -29.24 10.62 0.04
C PHE A 337 -27.91 10.57 0.81
N GLY A 338 -26.76 10.67 0.11
CA GLY A 338 -25.44 10.80 0.74
C GLY A 338 -25.31 12.04 1.64
N VAL A 339 -25.83 13.20 1.21
CA VAL A 339 -25.85 14.43 2.03
C VAL A 339 -26.77 14.26 3.25
N GLU A 340 -27.95 13.68 3.08
CA GLU A 340 -28.93 13.43 4.16
C GLU A 340 -28.41 12.43 5.19
N GLN A 341 -27.76 11.36 4.75
CA GLN A 341 -27.07 10.42 5.63
C GLN A 341 -25.81 11.01 6.27
N GLY A 342 -25.25 12.10 5.73
CA GLY A 342 -24.01 12.71 6.20
C GLY A 342 -22.77 11.83 5.94
N VAL A 343 -22.55 11.43 4.69
CA VAL A 343 -21.30 10.77 4.27
C VAL A 343 -20.11 11.75 4.31
N ASP A 344 -18.90 11.23 4.36
CA ASP A 344 -17.69 12.05 4.46
C ASP A 344 -17.06 12.39 3.11
N MET A 345 -17.25 11.51 2.12
CA MET A 345 -16.69 11.62 0.78
C MET A 345 -17.54 10.91 -0.27
N VAL A 346 -17.41 11.35 -1.52
CA VAL A 346 -17.98 10.76 -2.73
C VAL A 346 -16.85 10.29 -3.62
N PHE A 347 -16.92 9.05 -4.10
CA PHE A 347 -16.09 8.52 -5.17
C PHE A 347 -16.92 8.59 -6.46
N ALA A 348 -16.64 9.62 -7.28
CA ALA A 348 -17.43 9.93 -8.47
C ALA A 348 -16.92 9.15 -9.69
N SER A 349 -17.82 8.40 -10.33
CA SER A 349 -17.50 7.42 -11.38
C SER A 349 -17.39 8.04 -12.77
N PHE A 350 -16.52 7.47 -13.61
CA PHE A 350 -16.29 7.83 -15.01
C PHE A 350 -16.08 9.34 -15.27
N ILE A 351 -15.42 10.04 -14.35
CA ILE A 351 -15.08 11.46 -14.52
C ILE A 351 -14.12 11.62 -15.70
N ARG A 352 -14.51 12.45 -16.67
CA ARG A 352 -13.76 12.73 -17.90
C ARG A 352 -13.15 14.13 -17.93
N LYS A 353 -13.71 15.06 -17.16
CA LYS A 353 -13.42 16.50 -17.25
C LYS A 353 -13.74 17.26 -15.95
N ALA A 354 -13.19 18.47 -15.80
CA ALA A 354 -13.45 19.34 -14.65
C ALA A 354 -14.93 19.70 -14.49
N GLU A 355 -15.67 19.87 -15.59
CA GLU A 355 -17.11 20.15 -15.56
C GLU A 355 -17.91 19.07 -14.80
N ASP A 356 -17.57 17.79 -14.98
CA ASP A 356 -18.24 16.66 -14.30
C ASP A 356 -18.09 16.79 -12.76
N VAL A 357 -16.91 17.24 -12.30
CA VAL A 357 -16.61 17.44 -10.87
C VAL A 357 -17.42 18.63 -10.32
N HIS A 358 -17.57 19.68 -11.11
CA HIS A 358 -18.39 20.84 -10.77
C HIS A 358 -19.88 20.50 -10.72
N GLU A 359 -20.38 19.61 -11.59
CA GLU A 359 -21.75 19.07 -11.53
C GLU A 359 -21.98 18.32 -10.22
N VAL A 360 -21.11 17.37 -9.83
CA VAL A 360 -21.20 16.68 -8.53
C VAL A 360 -21.18 17.68 -7.37
N ARG A 361 -20.28 18.66 -7.36
CA ARG A 361 -20.21 19.67 -6.28
C ARG A 361 -21.47 20.54 -6.19
N LYS A 362 -22.05 20.89 -7.34
CA LYS A 362 -23.30 21.66 -7.42
C LYS A 362 -24.50 20.87 -6.90
N VAL A 363 -24.56 19.56 -7.17
CA VAL A 363 -25.62 18.65 -6.68
C VAL A 363 -25.56 18.43 -5.17
N LEU A 364 -24.37 18.36 -4.59
CA LEU A 364 -24.17 18.25 -3.13
C LEU A 364 -24.64 19.51 -2.36
N GLY A 365 -24.60 20.68 -3.00
CA GLY A 365 -25.12 21.95 -2.47
C GLY A 365 -24.42 22.43 -1.19
N GLU A 366 -25.01 23.44 -0.53
CA GLU A 366 -24.43 24.06 0.67
C GLU A 366 -24.28 23.09 1.84
N LYS A 367 -25.26 22.20 2.06
CA LYS A 367 -25.18 21.16 3.10
C LYS A 367 -24.04 20.17 2.84
N GLY A 368 -23.80 19.83 1.58
CA GLY A 368 -22.74 18.90 1.17
C GLY A 368 -21.38 19.55 0.89
N GLN A 369 -21.22 20.87 1.04
CA GLN A 369 -20.03 21.61 0.59
C GLN A 369 -18.69 21.10 1.15
N ASN A 370 -18.71 20.50 2.35
CA ASN A 370 -17.54 19.96 3.03
C ASN A 370 -17.24 18.49 2.68
N ILE A 371 -18.13 17.80 1.95
CA ILE A 371 -17.94 16.41 1.52
C ILE A 371 -16.85 16.38 0.45
N LYS A 372 -15.92 15.42 0.56
CA LYS A 372 -14.78 15.31 -0.35
C LYS A 372 -15.14 14.62 -1.65
N ILE A 373 -14.88 15.26 -2.79
CA ILE A 373 -15.11 14.67 -4.11
C ILE A 373 -13.81 14.06 -4.61
N ILE A 374 -13.78 12.73 -4.72
CA ILE A 374 -12.67 11.97 -5.26
C ILE A 374 -13.06 11.47 -6.65
N SER A 375 -12.38 11.91 -7.69
CA SER A 375 -12.68 11.48 -9.06
C SER A 375 -12.05 10.12 -9.36
N LYS A 376 -12.87 9.17 -9.80
CA LYS A 376 -12.41 7.89 -10.34
C LYS A 376 -12.00 8.10 -11.79
N ILE A 377 -10.71 7.89 -12.07
CA ILE A 377 -10.17 7.93 -13.43
C ILE A 377 -10.15 6.50 -13.95
N GLU A 378 -11.14 6.21 -14.81
CA GLU A 378 -11.43 4.86 -15.30
C GLU A 378 -11.71 4.78 -16.81
N ASN A 379 -11.37 5.83 -17.56
CA ASN A 379 -11.42 5.85 -19.03
C ASN A 379 -10.28 6.70 -19.64
N HIS A 380 -10.11 6.62 -20.96
CA HIS A 380 -9.02 7.30 -21.68
C HIS A 380 -9.16 8.84 -21.70
N GLU A 381 -10.37 9.41 -21.68
CA GLU A 381 -10.54 10.87 -21.63
C GLU A 381 -10.07 11.42 -20.28
N GLY A 382 -10.48 10.80 -19.17
CA GLY A 382 -10.05 11.20 -17.82
C GLY A 382 -8.53 11.12 -17.60
N VAL A 383 -7.85 10.17 -18.26
CA VAL A 383 -6.37 10.11 -18.27
C VAL A 383 -5.75 11.25 -19.10
N ARG A 384 -6.40 11.69 -20.18
CA ARG A 384 -5.93 12.80 -21.03
C ARG A 384 -6.19 14.18 -20.43
N ARG A 385 -7.34 14.36 -19.76
CA ARG A 385 -7.76 15.59 -19.08
C ARG A 385 -7.41 15.58 -17.59
N PHE A 386 -6.40 14.81 -17.20
CA PHE A 386 -6.13 14.52 -15.79
C PHE A 386 -5.82 15.75 -14.93
N ASP A 387 -5.09 16.75 -15.45
CA ASP A 387 -4.67 17.91 -14.66
C ASP A 387 -5.84 18.83 -14.27
N GLU A 388 -6.81 19.08 -15.17
CA GLU A 388 -8.01 19.88 -14.86
C GLU A 388 -8.94 19.16 -13.87
N ILE A 389 -9.06 17.83 -13.96
CA ILE A 389 -9.81 17.00 -12.99
C ILE A 389 -9.10 17.05 -11.63
N LEU A 390 -7.78 16.87 -11.61
CA LEU A 390 -6.97 16.98 -10.40
C LEU A 390 -7.08 18.37 -9.76
N GLU A 391 -7.21 19.44 -10.54
CA GLU A 391 -7.45 20.80 -10.02
C GLU A 391 -8.83 20.94 -9.37
N ALA A 392 -9.90 20.49 -10.05
CA ALA A 392 -11.29 20.60 -9.58
C ALA A 392 -11.64 19.71 -8.37
N SER A 393 -11.01 18.54 -8.24
CA SER A 393 -11.36 17.52 -7.24
C SER A 393 -10.65 17.70 -5.89
N ASP A 394 -11.20 17.11 -4.83
CA ASP A 394 -10.50 17.02 -3.53
C ASP A 394 -9.41 15.94 -3.53
N GLY A 395 -9.47 14.98 -4.46
CA GLY A 395 -8.50 13.89 -4.62
C GLY A 395 -8.85 12.98 -5.81
N ILE A 396 -8.08 11.91 -6.00
CA ILE A 396 -8.19 10.99 -7.15
C ILE A 396 -8.27 9.53 -6.70
N MET A 397 -9.04 8.71 -7.42
CA MET A 397 -8.96 7.26 -7.39
C MET A 397 -8.50 6.71 -8.74
N VAL A 398 -7.40 5.95 -8.72
CA VAL A 398 -6.95 5.15 -9.86
C VAL A 398 -7.79 3.87 -9.87
N ALA A 399 -8.89 3.87 -10.62
CA ALA A 399 -9.84 2.75 -10.67
C ALA A 399 -9.47 1.78 -11.80
N ARG A 400 -8.52 0.89 -11.49
CA ARG A 400 -7.78 0.05 -12.46
C ARG A 400 -8.61 -0.99 -13.22
N GLY A 401 -9.81 -1.34 -12.74
CA GLY A 401 -10.73 -2.32 -13.34
C GLY A 401 -11.22 -1.86 -14.71
N ASP A 402 -12.20 -0.94 -14.74
CA ASP A 402 -12.69 -0.33 -15.96
C ASP A 402 -11.58 0.36 -16.78
N LEU A 403 -10.58 0.98 -16.12
CA LEU A 403 -9.43 1.55 -16.81
C LEU A 403 -8.64 0.49 -17.63
N GLY A 404 -8.50 -0.74 -17.13
CA GLY A 404 -7.83 -1.84 -17.81
C GLY A 404 -8.63 -2.46 -18.97
N ILE A 405 -9.86 -2.00 -19.17
CA ILE A 405 -10.71 -2.35 -20.31
C ILE A 405 -10.71 -1.17 -21.31
N GLU A 406 -10.84 0.07 -20.82
CA GLU A 406 -10.90 1.31 -21.62
C GLU A 406 -9.55 1.75 -22.21
N ILE A 407 -8.41 1.36 -21.61
CA ILE A 407 -7.08 1.46 -22.23
C ILE A 407 -6.39 0.09 -22.26
N PRO A 408 -5.42 -0.17 -23.17
CA PRO A 408 -4.65 -1.40 -23.18
C PRO A 408 -4.05 -1.68 -21.80
N ALA A 409 -4.34 -2.85 -21.24
CA ALA A 409 -4.07 -3.17 -19.85
C ALA A 409 -2.58 -3.05 -19.46
N GLU A 410 -1.67 -3.33 -20.40
CA GLU A 410 -0.23 -3.13 -20.26
C GLU A 410 0.19 -1.66 -20.09
N LYS A 411 -0.74 -0.71 -20.21
CA LYS A 411 -0.54 0.74 -19.95
C LYS A 411 -1.19 1.24 -18.66
N VAL A 412 -1.94 0.40 -17.93
CA VAL A 412 -2.58 0.81 -16.66
C VAL A 412 -1.56 1.20 -15.60
N PHE A 413 -0.41 0.52 -15.53
CA PHE A 413 0.65 0.88 -14.58
C PHE A 413 1.29 2.24 -14.90
N LEU A 414 1.36 2.64 -16.19
CA LEU A 414 1.81 3.97 -16.60
C LEU A 414 0.84 5.04 -16.08
N ALA A 415 -0.46 4.80 -16.28
CA ALA A 415 -1.52 5.69 -15.81
C ALA A 415 -1.52 5.80 -14.28
N GLN A 416 -1.37 4.69 -13.56
CA GLN A 416 -1.22 4.66 -12.10
C GLN A 416 -0.05 5.53 -11.62
N LYS A 417 1.17 5.26 -12.08
CA LYS A 417 2.38 6.00 -11.64
C LYS A 417 2.29 7.49 -11.98
N MET A 418 1.78 7.81 -13.17
CA MET A 418 1.52 9.18 -13.61
C MET A 418 0.55 9.92 -12.69
N MET A 419 -0.60 9.32 -12.38
CA MET A 419 -1.61 9.92 -11.51
C MET A 419 -1.12 10.08 -10.07
N ILE A 420 -0.49 9.04 -9.49
CA ILE A 420 0.04 9.10 -8.13
C ILE A 420 1.12 10.19 -8.01
N GLY A 421 2.09 10.23 -8.93
CA GLY A 421 3.14 11.25 -8.92
C GLY A 421 2.62 12.69 -9.02
N ARG A 422 1.59 12.91 -9.86
CA ARG A 422 0.94 14.23 -10.00
C ARG A 422 0.12 14.61 -8.77
N CYS A 423 -0.60 13.67 -8.16
CA CYS A 423 -1.32 13.89 -6.90
C CYS A 423 -0.37 14.23 -5.75
N ASN A 424 0.73 13.49 -5.62
CA ASN A 424 1.80 13.77 -4.64
C ASN A 424 2.33 15.21 -4.80
N ARG A 425 2.68 15.62 -6.02
CA ARG A 425 3.12 16.99 -6.36
C ARG A 425 2.08 18.05 -5.96
N ALA A 426 0.80 17.79 -6.25
CA ALA A 426 -0.32 18.68 -5.92
C ALA A 426 -0.70 18.67 -4.43
N GLY A 427 -0.21 17.73 -3.62
CA GLY A 427 -0.62 17.55 -2.23
C GLY A 427 -2.07 17.09 -2.05
N LYS A 428 -2.64 16.45 -3.08
CA LYS A 428 -4.00 15.89 -3.05
C LYS A 428 -3.94 14.37 -2.89
N PRO A 429 -4.85 13.77 -2.10
CA PRO A 429 -4.83 12.35 -1.78
C PRO A 429 -5.14 11.48 -3.00
N VAL A 430 -4.42 10.38 -3.14
CA VAL A 430 -4.61 9.41 -4.22
C VAL A 430 -4.82 7.99 -3.71
N ILE A 431 -5.90 7.36 -4.21
CA ILE A 431 -6.30 5.99 -3.88
C ILE A 431 -5.88 5.06 -5.02
N CYS A 432 -5.14 3.99 -4.70
CA CYS A 432 -4.96 2.87 -5.61
C CYS A 432 -6.09 1.85 -5.39
N ALA A 433 -6.89 1.59 -6.44
CA ALA A 433 -8.11 0.80 -6.35
C ALA A 433 -8.19 -0.28 -7.43
N THR A 434 -8.71 -1.46 -7.07
CA THR A 434 -8.70 -2.69 -7.91
C THR A 434 -7.28 -3.09 -8.37
N GLN A 435 -7.04 -4.14 -9.17
CA GLN A 435 -5.67 -4.60 -9.50
C GLN A 435 -5.23 -4.20 -10.92
N ALA A 436 -3.92 -4.03 -11.12
CA ALA A 436 -3.26 -4.21 -12.41
C ALA A 436 -2.05 -5.14 -12.24
N CYS A 437 -2.13 -6.38 -12.76
CA CYS A 437 -1.18 -7.45 -12.43
C CYS A 437 0.14 -7.38 -13.23
N ALA A 438 0.98 -6.38 -12.94
CA ALA A 438 2.21 -6.14 -13.69
C ALA A 438 3.31 -7.21 -13.45
N SER A 439 3.48 -7.70 -12.22
CA SER A 439 4.67 -8.50 -11.84
C SER A 439 4.65 -9.97 -12.29
N SER A 440 3.50 -10.53 -12.67
CA SER A 440 3.39 -11.92 -13.17
C SER A 440 3.89 -12.11 -14.61
N PHE A 441 3.98 -11.02 -15.39
CA PHE A 441 4.14 -11.10 -16.85
C PHE A 441 5.37 -11.89 -17.30
N LEU A 442 6.52 -11.67 -16.66
CA LEU A 442 7.80 -12.27 -17.07
C LEU A 442 7.74 -13.82 -17.03
N LEU A 443 7.13 -14.37 -15.98
CA LEU A 443 6.97 -15.82 -15.80
C LEU A 443 5.93 -16.39 -16.78
N CYS A 444 4.81 -15.69 -16.99
CA CYS A 444 3.78 -16.09 -17.94
C CYS A 444 4.31 -16.12 -19.39
N THR A 445 5.16 -15.16 -19.81
CA THR A 445 5.77 -15.18 -21.15
C THR A 445 6.71 -16.36 -21.38
N LEU A 446 7.41 -16.83 -20.32
CA LEU A 446 8.24 -18.04 -20.41
C LEU A 446 7.36 -19.30 -20.55
N PHE A 447 6.34 -19.46 -19.72
CA PHE A 447 5.41 -20.61 -19.79
C PHE A 447 4.63 -20.68 -21.11
N ARG A 448 4.31 -19.54 -21.73
CA ARG A 448 3.59 -19.49 -23.02
C ARG A 448 4.38 -20.11 -24.16
N ARG A 449 5.72 -20.17 -24.08
CA ARG A 449 6.60 -20.78 -25.09
C ARG A 449 6.70 -22.31 -24.99
N THR A 450 6.27 -22.92 -23.88
CA THR A 450 6.44 -24.37 -23.63
C THR A 450 5.14 -25.14 -23.43
N LEU A 451 4.06 -24.53 -22.95
CA LEU A 451 2.86 -25.29 -22.54
C LEU A 451 1.50 -24.79 -23.09
N GLY A 452 1.44 -23.64 -23.77
CA GLY A 452 0.25 -23.20 -24.56
C GLY A 452 -1.07 -22.94 -23.81
N LEU A 453 -1.18 -23.27 -22.53
CA LEU A 453 -2.45 -23.39 -21.79
C LEU A 453 -2.60 -22.39 -20.63
N VAL A 454 -2.49 -21.09 -20.93
CA VAL A 454 -2.94 -20.02 -20.01
C VAL A 454 -3.71 -18.96 -20.80
N PRO A 455 -5.03 -18.79 -20.58
CA PRO A 455 -5.80 -17.71 -21.20
C PRO A 455 -5.47 -16.36 -20.56
N TRP A 456 -5.65 -15.27 -21.32
CA TRP A 456 -5.31 -13.91 -20.90
C TRP A 456 -6.31 -13.27 -19.93
N SER A 457 -7.40 -13.97 -19.61
CA SER A 457 -8.55 -13.52 -18.81
C SER A 457 -8.36 -13.57 -17.29
N LEU A 458 -7.14 -13.77 -16.80
CA LEU A 458 -6.82 -13.95 -15.36
C LEU A 458 -6.21 -12.70 -14.68
N LEU A 459 -6.22 -11.53 -15.33
CA LEU A 459 -5.33 -10.41 -14.98
C LEU A 459 -5.99 -9.18 -14.30
N TYR A 460 -7.33 -9.08 -14.22
CA TYR A 460 -8.04 -7.80 -13.98
C TYR A 460 -9.10 -7.80 -12.86
N ARG A 461 -8.76 -8.34 -11.68
CA ARG A 461 -9.62 -8.20 -10.48
C ARG A 461 -8.80 -7.95 -9.22
N HIS A 462 -9.46 -7.43 -8.19
CA HIS A 462 -9.00 -6.58 -7.08
C HIS A 462 -7.63 -6.85 -6.39
N MET A 463 -7.13 -5.89 -5.60
CA MET A 463 -5.73 -5.87 -5.11
C MET A 463 -5.31 -7.17 -4.41
N LEU A 464 -6.22 -7.82 -3.69
CA LEU A 464 -6.04 -9.14 -3.08
C LEU A 464 -7.11 -10.15 -3.57
N GLU A 465 -7.53 -10.09 -4.84
CA GLU A 465 -8.68 -10.84 -5.40
C GLU A 465 -8.75 -12.31 -5.00
N SER A 466 -7.62 -13.05 -5.04
CA SER A 466 -7.66 -14.46 -4.70
C SER A 466 -8.14 -14.73 -3.27
N MET A 467 -8.06 -13.72 -2.38
CA MET A 467 -8.59 -13.76 -1.03
C MET A 467 -10.12 -13.68 -0.92
N ILE A 468 -10.85 -13.43 -2.03
CA ILE A 468 -12.29 -13.73 -2.07
C ILE A 468 -12.54 -15.21 -1.74
N LYS A 469 -11.66 -16.13 -2.17
CA LYS A 469 -11.84 -17.59 -2.03
C LYS A 469 -10.65 -18.34 -1.42
N LYS A 470 -9.62 -17.65 -0.91
CA LYS A 470 -8.41 -18.28 -0.34
C LYS A 470 -7.94 -17.52 0.92
N PRO A 471 -7.46 -18.19 1.97
CA PRO A 471 -7.02 -17.52 3.20
C PRO A 471 -5.67 -16.78 3.07
N ARG A 472 -5.03 -16.79 1.88
CA ARG A 472 -3.74 -16.11 1.62
C ARG A 472 -3.67 -15.63 0.16
N PRO A 473 -2.99 -14.49 -0.10
CA PRO A 473 -2.87 -13.92 -1.44
C PRO A 473 -1.84 -14.63 -2.33
N THR A 474 -1.88 -14.33 -3.62
CA THR A 474 -0.79 -14.61 -4.56
C THR A 474 0.41 -13.70 -4.30
N ARG A 475 1.59 -14.04 -4.85
CA ARG A 475 2.77 -13.16 -4.76
C ARG A 475 2.61 -11.87 -5.56
N ALA A 476 1.82 -11.90 -6.63
CA ALA A 476 1.51 -10.73 -7.45
C ALA A 476 0.60 -9.75 -6.70
N GLU A 477 -0.42 -10.25 -6.00
CA GLU A 477 -1.28 -9.45 -5.11
C GLU A 477 -0.48 -8.77 -3.98
N SER A 478 0.42 -9.50 -3.31
CA SER A 478 1.30 -8.90 -2.30
C SER A 478 2.25 -7.85 -2.90
N SER A 479 2.77 -8.11 -4.09
CA SER A 479 3.65 -7.20 -4.83
C SER A 479 2.92 -5.94 -5.30
N ASP A 480 1.66 -6.06 -5.72
CA ASP A 480 0.80 -4.96 -6.17
C ASP A 480 0.48 -3.99 -5.02
N VAL A 481 0.07 -4.50 -3.86
CA VAL A 481 -0.14 -3.69 -2.66
C VAL A 481 1.16 -2.98 -2.22
N ALA A 482 2.30 -3.67 -2.23
CA ALA A 482 3.59 -3.07 -1.87
C ALA A 482 3.99 -1.96 -2.87
N ASN A 483 3.87 -2.20 -4.18
CA ASN A 483 4.23 -1.21 -5.19
C ASN A 483 3.29 0.00 -5.18
N ALA A 484 1.99 -0.16 -4.93
CA ALA A 484 1.08 0.97 -4.77
C ALA A 484 1.48 1.89 -3.59
N VAL A 485 2.01 1.31 -2.51
CA VAL A 485 2.53 2.05 -1.35
C VAL A 485 3.86 2.73 -1.66
N LEU A 486 4.77 2.06 -2.38
CA LEU A 486 6.06 2.60 -2.80
C LEU A 486 5.95 3.69 -3.89
N ASP A 487 4.97 3.59 -4.79
CA ASP A 487 4.57 4.67 -5.71
C ASP A 487 4.14 5.94 -4.96
N GLY A 488 3.77 5.81 -3.68
CA GLY A 488 3.39 6.90 -2.79
C GLY A 488 1.89 7.13 -2.67
N ALA A 489 1.04 6.12 -2.90
CA ALA A 489 -0.39 6.24 -2.68
C ALA A 489 -0.72 6.58 -1.21
N ASP A 490 -1.78 7.39 -1.01
CA ASP A 490 -2.29 7.69 0.33
C ASP A 490 -3.18 6.57 0.86
N CYS A 491 -3.93 5.91 -0.03
CA CYS A 491 -4.83 4.81 0.33
C CYS A 491 -4.76 3.63 -0.65
N ILE A 492 -5.05 2.45 -0.13
CA ILE A 492 -5.26 1.20 -0.86
C ILE A 492 -6.69 0.69 -0.57
N MET A 493 -7.30 -0.01 -1.54
CA MET A 493 -8.73 -0.35 -1.47
C MET A 493 -9.04 -1.82 -1.75
N LEU A 494 -9.91 -2.40 -0.91
CA LEU A 494 -10.55 -3.69 -1.08
C LEU A 494 -11.99 -3.53 -1.59
N SER A 495 -12.39 -4.42 -2.49
CA SER A 495 -13.69 -4.41 -3.16
C SER A 495 -14.43 -5.72 -2.90
N GLY A 496 -14.36 -6.69 -3.81
CA GLY A 496 -14.97 -8.00 -3.65
C GLY A 496 -14.44 -8.76 -2.44
N GLU A 497 -13.18 -8.57 -2.06
CA GLU A 497 -12.52 -9.24 -0.92
C GLU A 497 -13.26 -9.00 0.39
N THR A 498 -13.74 -7.78 0.62
CA THR A 498 -14.50 -7.42 1.83
C THR A 498 -16.00 -7.41 1.63
N ALA A 499 -16.50 -7.14 0.42
CA ALA A 499 -17.94 -7.08 0.17
C ALA A 499 -18.60 -8.47 0.08
N LYS A 500 -17.94 -9.44 -0.54
CA LYS A 500 -18.47 -10.78 -0.88
C LYS A 500 -17.49 -11.94 -0.68
N GLY A 501 -16.30 -11.67 -0.15
CA GLY A 501 -15.25 -12.66 0.07
C GLY A 501 -15.45 -13.49 1.32
N ASP A 502 -14.86 -14.69 1.31
CA ASP A 502 -14.91 -15.66 2.40
C ASP A 502 -13.92 -15.32 3.53
N TYR A 503 -12.94 -14.44 3.26
CA TYR A 503 -11.85 -14.06 4.17
C TYR A 503 -11.68 -12.52 4.32
N PRO A 504 -12.73 -11.76 4.69
CA PRO A 504 -12.71 -10.30 4.70
C PRO A 504 -11.74 -9.73 5.74
N LEU A 505 -11.55 -10.40 6.89
CA LEU A 505 -10.64 -9.95 7.94
C LEU A 505 -9.18 -10.17 7.55
N GLU A 506 -8.87 -11.32 6.95
CA GLU A 506 -7.54 -11.69 6.50
C GLU A 506 -7.07 -10.75 5.39
N ALA A 507 -7.96 -10.32 4.49
CA ALA A 507 -7.65 -9.33 3.46
C ALA A 507 -7.27 -7.96 4.06
N VAL A 508 -8.03 -7.47 5.06
CA VAL A 508 -7.70 -6.21 5.77
C VAL A 508 -6.37 -6.33 6.51
N ARG A 509 -6.14 -7.43 7.23
CA ARG A 509 -4.88 -7.71 7.94
C ARG A 509 -3.70 -7.79 6.97
N MET A 510 -3.88 -8.42 5.81
CA MET A 510 -2.86 -8.56 4.79
C MET A 510 -2.47 -7.19 4.20
N GLN A 511 -3.43 -6.34 3.87
CA GLN A 511 -3.14 -4.95 3.46
C GLN A 511 -2.42 -4.16 4.56
N HIS A 512 -2.84 -4.28 5.83
CA HIS A 512 -2.18 -3.61 6.96
C HIS A 512 -0.70 -4.02 7.10
N LEU A 513 -0.41 -5.32 7.00
CA LEU A 513 0.95 -5.85 7.12
C LEU A 513 1.82 -5.40 5.94
N ILE A 514 1.38 -5.60 4.70
CA ILE A 514 2.16 -5.22 3.50
C ILE A 514 2.42 -3.71 3.49
N ALA A 515 1.44 -2.89 3.88
CA ALA A 515 1.61 -1.44 3.95
C ALA A 515 2.72 -1.02 4.92
N ARG A 516 2.84 -1.64 6.11
CA ARG A 516 3.90 -1.33 7.09
C ARG A 516 5.30 -1.67 6.59
N GLU A 517 5.45 -2.83 5.94
CA GLU A 517 6.74 -3.22 5.36
C GLU A 517 7.14 -2.29 4.19
N ALA A 518 6.20 -2.00 3.29
CA ALA A 518 6.42 -1.10 2.16
C ALA A 518 6.64 0.36 2.59
N GLU A 519 6.03 0.80 3.69
CA GLU A 519 6.29 2.11 4.32
C GLU A 519 7.70 2.20 4.87
N ALA A 520 8.20 1.18 5.56
CA ALA A 520 9.59 1.15 6.03
C ALA A 520 10.58 1.10 4.86
N ALA A 521 10.27 0.35 3.79
CA ALA A 521 11.07 0.21 2.59
C ALA A 521 11.01 1.41 1.61
N MET A 522 10.38 2.54 1.96
CA MET A 522 10.47 3.75 1.13
C MET A 522 11.84 4.43 1.27
N PHE A 523 12.44 4.84 0.15
CA PHE A 523 13.65 5.68 0.15
C PHE A 523 13.33 7.15 0.48
N HIS A 524 12.92 7.38 1.72
CA HIS A 524 12.40 8.65 2.24
C HIS A 524 13.27 9.86 1.91
N ARG A 525 14.61 9.73 1.93
CA ARG A 525 15.52 10.84 1.63
C ARG A 525 15.30 11.37 0.21
N LEU A 526 15.31 10.49 -0.79
CA LEU A 526 15.06 10.88 -2.18
C LEU A 526 13.65 11.45 -2.37
N GLN A 527 12.63 10.78 -1.82
CA GLN A 527 11.24 11.25 -1.93
C GLN A 527 11.03 12.62 -1.28
N PHE A 528 11.62 12.87 -0.10
CA PHE A 528 11.55 14.17 0.55
C PHE A 528 12.35 15.24 -0.21
N GLU A 529 13.58 14.93 -0.66
CA GLU A 529 14.36 15.83 -1.51
C GLU A 529 13.59 16.19 -2.81
N GLU A 530 12.98 15.21 -3.48
CA GLU A 530 12.14 15.43 -4.67
C GLU A 530 10.92 16.30 -4.36
N LEU A 531 10.21 16.07 -3.25
CA LEU A 531 9.03 16.85 -2.87
C LEU A 531 9.37 18.28 -2.44
N VAL A 532 10.49 18.47 -1.74
CA VAL A 532 10.99 19.80 -1.37
C VAL A 532 11.44 20.56 -2.62
N ARG A 533 12.19 19.91 -3.54
CA ARG A 533 12.62 20.50 -4.83
C ARG A 533 11.45 20.76 -5.79
N ALA A 534 10.36 20.00 -5.68
CA ALA A 534 9.07 20.25 -6.36
C ALA A 534 8.16 21.23 -5.60
N SER A 535 8.67 21.87 -4.56
CA SER A 535 8.12 23.06 -3.90
C SER A 535 9.15 24.21 -3.91
N SER A 536 8.75 25.40 -3.50
CA SER A 536 9.54 26.62 -3.75
C SER A 536 10.77 26.78 -2.85
N HIS A 537 11.90 27.17 -3.45
CA HIS A 537 13.03 27.78 -2.74
C HIS A 537 12.77 29.28 -2.49
N SER A 538 13.45 29.84 -1.48
CA SER A 538 13.34 31.24 -1.06
C SER A 538 14.33 32.17 -1.78
N THR A 539 14.12 33.49 -1.65
CA THR A 539 14.96 34.56 -2.21
C THR A 539 15.31 35.67 -1.20
N ASP A 540 15.21 35.40 0.11
CA ASP A 540 15.63 36.34 1.15
C ASP A 540 17.17 36.52 1.14
N PRO A 541 17.70 37.76 1.02
CA PRO A 541 19.14 38.01 1.08
C PRO A 541 19.81 37.52 2.38
N MET A 542 19.06 37.45 3.49
CA MET A 542 19.56 36.93 4.78
C MET A 542 19.84 35.42 4.72
N GLU A 543 18.93 34.68 4.07
CA GLU A 543 18.98 33.23 3.91
C GLU A 543 20.16 32.83 3.02
N ALA A 544 20.37 33.56 1.91
CA ALA A 544 21.56 33.40 1.06
C ALA A 544 22.88 33.67 1.80
N MET A 545 22.95 34.70 2.65
CA MET A 545 24.16 35.01 3.44
C MET A 545 24.45 33.94 4.50
N ALA A 546 23.43 33.46 5.21
CA ALA A 546 23.59 32.46 6.26
C ALA A 546 23.94 31.07 5.69
N MET A 547 23.35 30.68 4.55
CA MET A 547 23.80 29.50 3.78
C MET A 547 25.28 29.61 3.37
N GLY A 548 25.69 30.74 2.76
CA GLY A 548 27.09 30.97 2.39
C GLY A 548 28.06 30.98 3.57
N SER A 549 27.58 31.34 4.77
CA SER A 549 28.41 31.39 5.98
C SER A 549 28.84 29.99 6.49
N VAL A 550 28.06 28.93 6.23
CA VAL A 550 28.47 27.57 6.62
C VAL A 550 29.29 26.86 5.56
N GLU A 551 28.99 27.16 4.29
CA GLU A 551 29.77 26.67 3.14
C GLU A 551 31.26 27.04 3.35
N ALA A 552 31.51 28.23 3.91
CA ALA A 552 32.81 28.64 4.41
C ALA A 552 33.25 27.88 5.70
N SER A 553 32.43 27.82 6.75
CA SER A 553 32.86 27.26 8.06
C SER A 553 33.26 25.79 8.01
N TYR A 554 32.60 24.98 7.19
CA TYR A 554 32.99 23.59 6.93
C TYR A 554 34.34 23.50 6.24
N LYS A 555 34.62 24.40 5.27
CA LYS A 555 35.85 24.41 4.48
C LYS A 555 37.07 24.96 5.24
N CYS A 556 36.87 25.76 6.29
CA CYS A 556 37.94 26.24 7.18
C CYS A 556 37.99 25.58 8.57
N LEU A 557 37.15 24.56 8.82
CA LEU A 557 37.05 23.84 10.10
C LEU A 557 36.83 24.75 11.32
N ALA A 558 36.00 25.79 11.18
CA ALA A 558 35.75 26.75 12.26
C ALA A 558 35.00 26.10 13.44
N ALA A 559 35.57 26.21 14.64
CA ALA A 559 35.04 25.58 15.86
C ALA A 559 33.70 26.16 16.36
N ALA A 560 33.37 27.39 15.98
CA ALA A 560 32.09 28.04 16.28
C ALA A 560 31.81 29.17 15.28
N LEU A 561 30.52 29.51 15.12
CA LEU A 561 30.03 30.64 14.35
C LEU A 561 29.33 31.62 15.30
N ILE A 562 29.86 32.84 15.42
CA ILE A 562 29.36 33.86 16.36
C ILE A 562 28.43 34.81 15.63
N VAL A 563 27.19 34.91 16.09
CA VAL A 563 26.13 35.70 15.46
C VAL A 563 25.67 36.81 16.40
N LEU A 564 25.98 38.05 16.04
CA LEU A 564 25.57 39.24 16.77
C LEU A 564 24.21 39.72 16.28
N THR A 565 23.25 39.90 17.19
CA THR A 565 21.89 40.36 16.86
C THR A 565 21.27 41.16 18.00
N THR A 566 20.54 42.21 17.66
CA THR A 566 19.81 43.08 18.61
C THR A 566 18.33 42.70 18.78
N SER A 567 17.82 41.74 17.99
CA SER A 567 16.39 41.34 17.99
C SER A 567 16.17 39.82 17.93
N GLY A 568 17.24 39.02 17.92
CA GLY A 568 17.22 37.57 18.11
C GLY A 568 16.73 36.73 16.91
N ARG A 569 16.35 37.34 15.79
CA ARG A 569 15.64 36.65 14.69
C ARG A 569 16.31 36.84 13.31
N LYS A 570 17.18 35.89 12.94
CA LYS A 570 17.33 35.24 11.60
C LYS A 570 18.70 34.52 11.50
N VAL A 571 19.77 35.31 11.41
CA VAL A 571 21.14 34.98 10.94
C VAL A 571 21.77 33.65 11.41
N ALA A 572 21.36 33.09 12.55
CA ALA A 572 22.03 31.94 13.16
C ALA A 572 21.59 30.55 12.65
N LYS A 573 20.62 30.45 11.71
CA LYS A 573 19.92 29.18 11.49
C LYS A 573 20.07 28.55 10.10
N GLU A 574 20.23 29.31 9.02
CA GLU A 574 20.45 28.75 7.67
C GLU A 574 21.91 28.27 7.47
N VAL A 575 22.71 28.33 8.53
CA VAL A 575 24.14 28.05 8.59
C VAL A 575 24.41 26.54 8.78
N MET A 576 23.79 25.64 7.99
CA MET A 576 24.17 24.20 7.85
C MET A 576 23.77 23.54 6.51
N ILE A 577 24.79 23.10 5.73
CA ILE A 577 24.82 22.06 4.65
C ILE A 577 24.74 22.53 3.16
N GLY A 578 25.72 22.04 2.35
CA GLY A 578 25.82 22.11 0.88
C GLY A 578 26.59 20.88 0.32
N GLN A 579 26.53 20.62 -1.00
CA GLN A 579 27.03 19.38 -1.65
C GLN A 579 28.26 19.57 -2.56
N ASP A 580 28.96 18.46 -2.87
CA ASP A 580 30.05 18.36 -3.86
C ASP A 580 29.59 17.63 -5.16
N GLN A 581 30.31 17.80 -6.28
CA GLN A 581 29.96 17.25 -7.60
C GLN A 581 31.17 16.73 -8.39
N SER A 582 31.03 15.57 -9.04
CA SER A 582 31.75 15.25 -10.29
C SER A 582 31.04 14.15 -11.11
N THR A 583 31.30 14.11 -12.43
CA THR A 583 30.82 13.09 -13.39
C THR A 583 31.94 12.74 -14.36
N PRO A 584 31.93 11.56 -15.03
CA PRO A 584 31.74 11.59 -16.50
C PRO A 584 31.14 10.34 -17.19
N SER A 585 30.34 10.61 -18.25
CA SER A 585 30.35 9.98 -19.60
C SER A 585 30.27 8.44 -19.86
N TRP A 586 29.12 8.00 -20.40
CA TRP A 586 28.85 7.07 -21.57
C TRP A 586 29.72 5.79 -21.81
N ALA A 587 29.22 4.62 -22.28
CA ALA A 587 28.23 4.41 -23.36
C ALA A 587 27.61 2.96 -23.47
N GLN A 588 26.48 2.89 -24.22
CA GLN A 588 25.75 1.78 -24.87
C GLN A 588 26.10 0.28 -24.70
N TRP A 589 25.05 -0.57 -24.63
CA TRP A 589 24.75 -1.68 -25.59
C TRP A 589 23.22 -1.92 -25.66
N LYS A 590 22.72 -2.77 -26.58
CA LYS A 590 21.28 -2.87 -26.95
C LYS A 590 20.57 -4.20 -26.61
N SER A 591 19.24 -4.09 -26.46
CA SER A 591 18.16 -5.07 -26.72
C SER A 591 17.67 -6.03 -25.62
N GLN A 592 16.45 -5.76 -25.11
CA GLN A 592 15.29 -6.69 -25.14
C GLN A 592 13.97 -6.01 -24.68
N ALA A 593 12.84 -6.71 -24.85
CA ALA A 593 11.49 -6.52 -24.25
C ALA A 593 10.84 -5.11 -24.18
N PRO A 594 9.77 -4.83 -24.97
CA PRO A 594 8.99 -3.59 -24.85
C PRO A 594 8.33 -3.36 -23.47
N ILE A 595 7.88 -4.42 -22.80
CA ILE A 595 7.14 -4.32 -21.51
C ILE A 595 8.08 -3.86 -20.38
N ALA A 596 9.29 -4.42 -20.33
CA ALA A 596 10.33 -3.93 -19.41
C ALA A 596 10.71 -2.48 -19.74
N ARG A 597 10.89 -2.16 -21.03
CA ARG A 597 11.25 -0.81 -21.48
C ARG A 597 10.18 0.25 -21.17
N GLU A 598 8.89 -0.08 -21.22
CA GLU A 598 7.81 0.82 -20.78
C GLU A 598 7.78 0.96 -19.24
N ALA A 599 8.07 -0.12 -18.50
CA ALA A 599 8.19 -0.08 -17.04
C ALA A 599 9.40 0.74 -16.56
N GLU A 600 10.53 0.65 -17.27
CA GLU A 600 11.76 1.42 -17.04
C GLU A 600 11.59 2.88 -17.49
N ALA A 601 10.88 3.14 -18.61
CA ALA A 601 10.54 4.50 -19.04
C ALA A 601 9.61 5.23 -18.06
N ALA A 602 8.81 4.49 -17.29
CA ALA A 602 8.00 5.03 -16.19
C ALA A 602 8.81 5.36 -14.92
N ILE A 603 10.10 4.99 -14.86
CA ILE A 603 10.98 5.11 -13.68
C ILE A 603 12.29 5.78 -14.12
N TYR A 604 12.19 7.04 -14.59
CA TYR A 604 13.32 7.80 -15.12
C TYR A 604 13.81 8.89 -14.14
N HIS A 605 14.46 8.46 -13.06
CA HIS A 605 14.74 9.27 -11.87
C HIS A 605 15.56 10.56 -12.07
N LEU A 606 16.44 10.66 -13.09
CA LEU A 606 17.46 11.72 -13.08
C LEU A 606 17.09 13.00 -13.87
N GLN A 607 16.22 12.90 -14.88
CA GLN A 607 15.97 14.04 -15.79
C GLN A 607 14.65 14.78 -15.47
N LEU A 608 13.60 14.06 -15.04
CA LEU A 608 12.38 14.68 -14.52
C LEU A 608 12.67 15.56 -13.28
N PHE A 609 13.68 15.18 -12.50
CA PHE A 609 14.23 15.92 -11.36
C PHE A 609 14.68 17.35 -11.71
N GLU A 610 15.29 17.55 -12.89
CA GLU A 610 15.73 18.87 -13.36
C GLU A 610 14.60 19.71 -14.01
N GLU A 611 13.51 19.07 -14.43
CA GLU A 611 12.33 19.74 -15.00
C GLU A 611 11.35 20.18 -13.90
N LEU A 612 11.11 19.34 -12.88
CA LEU A 612 10.36 19.71 -11.68
C LEU A 612 10.99 20.93 -10.98
N ARG A 613 12.32 21.06 -11.05
CA ARG A 613 13.13 22.21 -10.58
C ARG A 613 12.71 23.58 -11.12
N ARG A 614 11.80 23.66 -12.11
CA ARG A 614 11.39 24.90 -12.79
C ARG A 614 9.90 25.21 -12.73
N LEU A 615 9.07 24.34 -12.12
CA LEU A 615 7.62 24.30 -12.38
C LEU A 615 6.72 24.50 -11.14
N ALA A 616 7.28 24.84 -9.98
CA ALA A 616 6.53 25.06 -8.74
C ALA A 616 6.37 26.56 -8.42
N PRO A 617 5.16 27.06 -8.10
CA PRO A 617 4.95 28.46 -7.72
C PRO A 617 5.45 28.75 -6.29
N ILE A 618 5.96 29.96 -6.07
CA ILE A 618 6.37 30.48 -4.76
C ILE A 618 5.12 30.89 -3.97
N THR A 619 5.12 30.62 -2.66
CA THR A 619 3.93 30.74 -1.79
C THR A 619 4.29 31.44 -0.48
N ASN A 620 3.43 32.38 -0.07
CA ASN A 620 3.55 33.16 1.15
C ASN A 620 2.67 32.57 2.29
N ASP A 621 2.21 31.32 2.20
CA ASP A 621 1.45 30.67 3.30
C ASP A 621 2.39 30.25 4.44
N PRO A 622 2.32 30.89 5.63
CA PRO A 622 3.15 30.48 6.76
C PRO A 622 2.85 29.06 7.26
N THR A 623 1.70 28.49 6.91
CA THR A 623 1.36 27.09 7.23
C THR A 623 2.17 26.10 6.39
N GLU A 624 2.45 26.44 5.14
CA GLU A 624 3.23 25.60 4.22
C GLU A 624 4.71 25.58 4.62
N ALA A 625 5.26 26.77 4.92
CA ALA A 625 6.60 26.92 5.49
C ALA A 625 6.75 26.20 6.85
N ALA A 626 5.75 26.27 7.72
CA ALA A 626 5.75 25.53 8.99
C ALA A 626 5.63 24.01 8.80
N ALA A 627 4.90 23.55 7.78
CA ALA A 627 4.75 22.13 7.48
C ALA A 627 6.04 21.50 6.94
N VAL A 628 6.72 22.12 5.97
CA VAL A 628 7.99 21.61 5.45
C VAL A 628 9.09 21.63 6.51
N GLY A 629 9.19 22.71 7.29
CA GLY A 629 10.14 22.82 8.40
C GLY A 629 9.93 21.78 9.51
N ALA A 630 8.68 21.38 9.75
CA ALA A 630 8.35 20.31 10.69
C ALA A 630 8.73 18.92 10.18
N VAL A 631 8.61 18.66 8.87
CA VAL A 631 9.03 17.38 8.29
C VAL A 631 10.55 17.26 8.21
N GLU A 632 11.27 18.33 7.82
CA GLU A 632 12.74 18.39 7.91
C GLU A 632 13.20 18.11 9.35
N ALA A 633 12.62 18.81 10.34
CA ALA A 633 12.93 18.55 11.75
C ALA A 633 12.64 17.10 12.17
N SER A 634 11.53 16.51 11.69
CA SER A 634 11.17 15.11 12.00
C SER A 634 12.19 14.10 11.50
N PHE A 635 12.78 14.32 10.32
CA PHE A 635 13.87 13.50 9.81
C PHE A 635 15.18 13.79 10.56
N LYS A 636 15.49 15.06 10.84
CA LYS A 636 16.75 15.47 11.46
C LYS A 636 16.95 14.96 12.89
N CYS A 637 15.87 14.77 13.66
CA CYS A 637 15.90 14.16 15.00
C CYS A 637 15.30 12.75 15.08
N CYS A 638 14.93 12.13 13.94
CA CYS A 638 14.24 10.83 13.89
C CYS A 638 13.01 10.75 14.82
N SER A 639 12.16 11.79 14.81
CA SER A 639 11.07 11.95 15.78
C SER A 639 10.05 10.80 15.75
N GLY A 640 9.51 10.43 16.90
CA GLY A 640 8.49 9.38 17.01
C GLY A 640 7.12 9.75 16.43
N ALA A 641 6.80 11.05 16.29
CA ALA A 641 5.58 11.56 15.67
C ALA A 641 5.66 13.07 15.35
N ILE A 642 4.76 13.52 14.48
CA ILE A 642 4.40 14.93 14.29
C ILE A 642 2.97 15.14 14.81
N ILE A 643 2.81 15.84 15.93
CA ILE A 643 1.50 16.19 16.52
C ILE A 643 1.01 17.48 15.86
N VAL A 644 -0.21 17.47 15.31
CA VAL A 644 -0.78 18.64 14.60
C VAL A 644 -2.17 18.96 15.14
N LEU A 645 -2.36 20.19 15.66
CA LEU A 645 -3.67 20.67 16.07
C LEU A 645 -4.41 21.28 14.86
N THR A 646 -5.57 20.72 14.48
CA THR A 646 -6.28 21.13 13.25
C THR A 646 -7.81 21.19 13.42
N LYS A 647 -8.46 22.17 12.78
CA LYS A 647 -9.94 22.33 12.76
C LYS A 647 -10.57 21.82 11.46
N SER A 648 -9.86 21.93 10.35
CA SER A 648 -10.34 21.69 8.96
C SER A 648 -9.53 20.64 8.21
N GLY A 649 -8.52 20.04 8.84
CA GLY A 649 -7.61 19.07 8.23
C GLY A 649 -6.39 19.73 7.60
N ARG A 650 -6.58 20.82 6.83
CA ARG A 650 -5.56 21.52 6.02
C ARG A 650 -4.12 21.48 6.55
N SER A 651 -3.85 21.94 7.77
CA SER A 651 -2.48 21.98 8.31
C SER A 651 -1.81 20.60 8.39
N ALA A 652 -2.57 19.54 8.70
CA ALA A 652 -2.08 18.17 8.72
C ALA A 652 -1.95 17.59 7.29
N HIS A 653 -2.80 18.01 6.35
CA HIS A 653 -2.69 17.66 4.93
C HIS A 653 -1.39 18.26 4.33
N GLN A 654 -1.07 19.51 4.68
CA GLN A 654 0.18 20.17 4.28
C GLN A 654 1.43 19.45 4.81
N VAL A 655 1.37 18.85 6.02
CA VAL A 655 2.44 17.96 6.53
C VAL A 655 2.48 16.63 5.76
N ALA A 656 1.33 16.00 5.51
CA ALA A 656 1.22 14.73 4.79
C ALA A 656 1.72 14.78 3.32
N ARG A 657 1.66 15.96 2.69
CA ARG A 657 2.23 16.23 1.36
C ARG A 657 3.73 15.99 1.30
N TYR A 658 4.47 16.32 2.37
CA TYR A 658 5.92 16.15 2.45
C TYR A 658 6.36 14.74 2.88
N ARG A 659 5.42 13.78 2.97
CA ARG A 659 5.68 12.34 3.17
C ARG A 659 6.66 12.02 4.33
N PRO A 660 6.45 12.53 5.57
CA PRO A 660 7.25 12.13 6.73
C PRO A 660 7.16 10.63 6.99
N ARG A 661 8.23 10.02 7.50
CA ARG A 661 8.20 8.64 8.03
C ARG A 661 7.35 8.54 9.29
N ALA A 662 7.51 9.54 10.17
CA ALA A 662 6.84 9.60 11.46
C ALA A 662 5.33 9.81 11.30
N PRO A 663 4.48 9.14 12.10
CA PRO A 663 3.02 9.31 12.05
C PRO A 663 2.62 10.74 12.44
N ILE A 664 1.61 11.26 11.74
CA ILE A 664 1.07 12.61 11.92
C ILE A 664 -0.18 12.50 12.81
N ILE A 665 -0.04 12.73 14.12
CA ILE A 665 -1.17 12.67 15.06
C ILE A 665 -1.99 13.96 14.94
N ALA A 666 -3.06 13.93 14.13
CA ALA A 666 -3.91 15.07 13.87
C ALA A 666 -5.06 15.15 14.89
N VAL A 667 -4.93 16.05 15.87
CA VAL A 667 -5.97 16.26 16.90
C VAL A 667 -6.98 17.29 16.43
N THR A 668 -8.26 16.92 16.46
CA THR A 668 -9.37 17.80 16.13
C THR A 668 -10.56 17.58 17.05
N ARG A 669 -11.45 18.59 17.16
CA ARG A 669 -12.78 18.46 17.76
C ARG A 669 -13.89 18.29 16.70
N ASN A 670 -13.56 18.29 15.40
CA ASN A 670 -14.52 18.10 14.31
C ASN A 670 -14.57 16.61 13.88
N PRO A 671 -15.67 15.87 14.12
CA PRO A 671 -15.78 14.46 13.75
C PRO A 671 -15.68 14.21 12.24
N GLN A 672 -16.15 15.13 11.39
CA GLN A 672 -16.05 14.98 9.92
C GLN A 672 -14.59 15.11 9.46
N THR A 673 -13.85 16.09 9.98
CA THR A 673 -12.40 16.22 9.73
C THR A 673 -11.63 15.00 10.24
N ALA A 674 -11.98 14.47 11.42
CA ALA A 674 -11.35 13.27 11.97
C ALA A 674 -11.57 12.03 11.08
N ARG A 675 -12.70 11.94 10.38
CA ARG A 675 -12.98 10.86 9.40
C ARG A 675 -12.28 11.12 8.06
N GLN A 676 -12.43 12.31 7.49
CA GLN A 676 -11.86 12.68 6.18
C GLN A 676 -10.32 12.65 6.16
N ALA A 677 -9.66 12.89 7.29
CA ALA A 677 -8.20 12.83 7.41
C ALA A 677 -7.58 11.49 6.99
N HIS A 678 -8.32 10.37 7.09
CA HIS A 678 -7.86 9.05 6.64
C HIS A 678 -7.54 8.94 5.15
N LEU A 679 -7.97 9.91 4.33
CA LEU A 679 -7.60 9.99 2.92
C LEU A 679 -6.12 10.32 2.69
N TYR A 680 -5.39 10.82 3.69
CA TYR A 680 -4.02 11.33 3.55
C TYR A 680 -3.00 10.45 4.28
N ARG A 681 -1.89 10.15 3.60
CA ARG A 681 -0.80 9.30 4.10
C ARG A 681 -0.23 9.85 5.40
N GLY A 682 -0.06 8.96 6.37
CA GLY A 682 0.57 9.25 7.66
C GLY A 682 -0.35 9.91 8.69
N ILE A 683 -1.53 10.40 8.30
CA ILE A 683 -2.43 11.03 9.28
C ILE A 683 -3.13 9.97 10.13
N PHE A 684 -2.85 10.02 11.44
CA PHE A 684 -3.58 9.30 12.47
C PHE A 684 -4.53 10.27 13.18
N PRO A 685 -5.82 10.31 12.81
CA PRO A 685 -6.75 11.30 13.35
C PRO A 685 -7.23 10.94 14.76
N VAL A 686 -7.20 11.94 15.65
CA VAL A 686 -7.66 11.84 17.04
C VAL A 686 -8.81 12.83 17.27
N LEU A 687 -9.94 12.30 17.73
CA LEU A 687 -11.12 13.11 18.07
C LEU A 687 -11.09 13.48 19.56
N CYS A 688 -10.68 14.71 19.87
CA CYS A 688 -10.80 15.30 21.19
C CYS A 688 -12.29 15.49 21.53
N LYS A 689 -12.72 14.93 22.67
CA LYS A 689 -14.08 15.07 23.20
C LYS A 689 -14.16 16.09 24.35
N ASP A 690 -13.01 16.52 24.84
CA ASP A 690 -12.85 17.39 26.00
C ASP A 690 -13.37 18.81 25.72
N ALA A 691 -14.00 19.41 26.72
CA ALA A 691 -14.53 20.77 26.62
C ALA A 691 -13.43 21.78 26.23
N VAL A 692 -13.82 22.85 25.53
CA VAL A 692 -12.92 23.96 25.23
C VAL A 692 -12.58 24.69 26.53
N GLN A 693 -11.30 24.93 26.79
CA GLN A 693 -10.87 25.73 27.94
C GLN A 693 -10.84 27.22 27.57
N ASP A 694 -11.23 28.10 28.50
CA ASP A 694 -11.24 29.56 28.27
C ASP A 694 -9.83 30.11 28.00
N ALA A 695 -8.84 29.60 28.73
CA ALA A 695 -7.43 29.85 28.46
C ALA A 695 -6.98 29.06 27.23
N TRP A 696 -6.84 29.74 26.09
CA TRP A 696 -6.45 29.10 24.81
C TRP A 696 -5.11 28.34 24.87
N ALA A 697 -4.17 28.76 25.73
CA ALA A 697 -2.92 28.03 25.95
C ALA A 697 -3.16 26.66 26.61
N GLU A 698 -4.00 26.61 27.64
CA GLU A 698 -4.40 25.37 28.32
C GLU A 698 -5.21 24.47 27.37
N ASP A 699 -6.09 25.04 26.55
CA ASP A 699 -6.82 24.30 25.51
C ASP A 699 -5.90 23.71 24.42
N VAL A 700 -4.78 24.36 24.13
CA VAL A 700 -3.73 23.85 23.23
C VAL A 700 -2.97 22.71 23.90
N ASP A 701 -2.45 22.93 25.10
CA ASP A 701 -1.60 21.94 25.78
C ASP A 701 -2.40 20.70 26.24
N LEU A 702 -3.70 20.84 26.59
CA LEU A 702 -4.64 19.73 26.78
C LEU A 702 -4.70 18.83 25.53
N ARG A 703 -4.85 19.43 24.35
CA ARG A 703 -4.94 18.67 23.08
C ARG A 703 -3.60 18.07 22.66
N VAL A 704 -2.46 18.69 23.01
CA VAL A 704 -1.13 18.08 22.84
C VAL A 704 -0.97 16.89 23.79
N ASN A 705 -1.36 17.02 25.06
CA ASN A 705 -1.30 15.93 26.04
C ASN A 705 -2.20 14.74 25.65
N LEU A 706 -3.37 14.97 25.05
CA LEU A 706 -4.18 13.92 24.45
C LEU A 706 -3.42 13.17 23.33
N ALA A 707 -2.71 13.87 22.45
CA ALA A 707 -1.86 13.22 21.44
C ALA A 707 -0.68 12.45 22.04
N MET A 708 -0.04 12.98 23.09
CA MET A 708 1.02 12.27 23.83
C MET A 708 0.51 10.95 24.43
N ASN A 709 -0.69 10.99 25.02
CA ASN A 709 -1.33 9.82 25.62
C ASN A 709 -1.76 8.79 24.57
N VAL A 710 -2.31 9.24 23.43
CA VAL A 710 -2.58 8.35 22.27
C VAL A 710 -1.31 7.72 21.74
N GLY A 711 -0.25 8.49 21.46
CA GLY A 711 0.99 7.94 20.92
C GLY A 711 1.67 6.94 21.84
N LYS A 712 1.67 7.19 23.15
CA LYS A 712 2.14 6.23 24.17
C LYS A 712 1.25 4.97 24.21
N ALA A 713 -0.07 5.11 24.30
CA ALA A 713 -1.00 3.98 24.37
C ALA A 713 -1.06 3.12 23.07
N ARG A 714 -0.74 3.71 21.91
CA ARG A 714 -0.62 3.00 20.63
C ARG A 714 0.76 2.40 20.38
N GLY A 715 1.75 2.68 21.24
CA GLY A 715 3.14 2.24 21.02
C GLY A 715 3.80 2.90 19.80
N PHE A 716 3.46 4.15 19.49
CA PHE A 716 4.14 4.95 18.46
C PHE A 716 5.45 5.55 19.00
N PHE A 717 5.48 5.92 20.28
CA PHE A 717 6.64 6.46 20.98
C PHE A 717 6.53 6.22 22.50
N LYS A 718 7.63 6.45 23.22
CA LYS A 718 7.80 6.29 24.67
C LYS A 718 8.18 7.62 25.32
N THR A 719 8.05 7.71 26.64
CA THR A 719 8.61 8.83 27.43
C THR A 719 10.12 8.95 27.16
N GLY A 720 10.59 10.17 26.89
CA GLY A 720 11.96 10.47 26.49
C GLY A 720 12.22 10.51 24.98
N ASP A 721 11.36 9.91 24.14
CA ASP A 721 11.45 10.08 22.68
C ASP A 721 11.14 11.52 22.29
N VAL A 722 11.63 11.99 21.14
CA VAL A 722 11.37 13.35 20.64
C VAL A 722 10.18 13.36 19.67
N VAL A 723 9.29 14.35 19.81
CA VAL A 723 8.18 14.61 18.87
C VAL A 723 8.16 16.05 18.41
N ILE A 724 7.66 16.27 17.19
CA ILE A 724 7.40 17.61 16.65
C ILE A 724 5.96 18.00 16.98
N VAL A 725 5.72 19.25 17.39
CA VAL A 725 4.37 19.75 17.72
C VAL A 725 4.08 21.02 16.91
N LEU A 726 3.03 20.97 16.08
CA LEU A 726 2.55 22.08 15.26
C LEU A 726 1.25 22.67 15.81
N THR A 727 1.30 23.97 16.11
CA THR A 727 0.18 24.77 16.60
C THR A 727 0.04 26.07 15.82
N GLY A 728 -1.10 26.74 15.98
CA GLY A 728 -1.24 28.14 15.56
C GLY A 728 -0.90 29.11 16.69
N TRP A 729 -0.68 30.38 16.35
CA TRP A 729 -0.44 31.45 17.31
C TRP A 729 -1.72 32.06 17.92
N ARG A 730 -2.89 31.72 17.36
CA ARG A 730 -4.21 32.19 17.83
C ARG A 730 -5.32 31.17 17.55
N PRO A 731 -6.49 31.27 18.20
CA PRO A 731 -7.68 30.50 17.84
C PRO A 731 -8.10 30.69 16.38
N GLY A 732 -8.66 29.64 15.75
CA GLY A 732 -9.23 29.70 14.40
C GLY A 732 -8.78 28.56 13.48
N SER A 733 -8.83 28.82 12.17
CA SER A 733 -8.33 27.94 11.09
C SER A 733 -7.41 28.77 10.19
N GLY A 734 -6.38 28.15 9.61
CA GLY A 734 -5.43 28.84 8.72
C GLY A 734 -4.39 29.72 9.44
N TYR A 735 -4.12 29.48 10.73
CA TYR A 735 -3.14 30.25 11.53
C TYR A 735 -2.02 29.37 12.10
N THR A 736 -1.82 28.17 11.58
CA THR A 736 -0.75 27.25 12.00
C THR A 736 0.60 27.80 11.55
N ASN A 737 1.48 28.11 12.49
CA ASN A 737 2.79 28.73 12.22
C ASN A 737 3.83 28.47 13.33
N THR A 738 3.45 27.79 14.42
CA THR A 738 4.28 27.58 15.59
C THR A 738 4.72 26.13 15.62
N MET A 739 6.03 25.88 15.52
CA MET A 739 6.64 24.56 15.64
C MET A 739 7.42 24.48 16.95
N ARG A 740 7.18 23.43 17.74
CA ARG A 740 7.99 23.05 18.91
C ARG A 740 8.62 21.68 18.65
N VAL A 741 9.82 21.45 19.17
CA VAL A 741 10.46 20.13 19.25
C VAL A 741 10.57 19.81 20.73
N VAL A 742 9.94 18.72 21.19
CA VAL A 742 9.80 18.43 22.62
C VAL A 742 10.04 16.94 22.91
N PRO A 743 10.59 16.59 24.09
CA PRO A 743 10.54 15.22 24.57
C PRO A 743 9.10 14.85 24.95
N VAL A 744 8.76 13.57 24.80
CA VAL A 744 7.52 12.99 25.32
C VAL A 744 7.63 12.87 26.85
N PRO A 745 6.65 13.38 27.63
CA PRO A 745 6.63 13.29 29.09
C PRO A 745 6.25 11.89 29.60
#